data_AF-A0A1U7X629-F1
#
_entry.id   AF-A0A1U7X629-F1
#
_cell.length_a   1.000
_cell.length_b   1.000
_cell.length_c   1.000
_cell.angle_alpha   90.00
_cell.angle_beta   90.00
_cell.angle_gamma   90.00
#
_symmetry.space_group_name_H-M   'P 1'
#
loop_
_entity.id
_entity.type
_entity.pdbx_description
1 polymer ?
#
loop_
_entity_poly.entity_id
_entity_poly.type
_entity_poly.pdbx_seq_one_letter_code
_entity_poly.pdbx_strand_id
1 'polypeptide(L)'
;MAVATTVSGAEHNRIMWRMRLHSALRTVVAYSIIGSSTLYGPPWLRKLAAFPAFSYVTATLITSDSTLGETLSGSWHAILATVQTMPLSMLGVWIAANGSDRLSPVASALALALTSLLVALLECTHFRCKKIAFGQLVLVFADGVIRGVHTSVVVHPLRVAWSTVLGIVASLLALSLPYPKLAYFEVRKLHQLYAENSKERVDIYSRAIISQDNLNAVELLSRAKLHSQTGAKLFHSTKVLKGGLMWETPWLRFFKYCSDVPGDNELQNMEITIRGMEIALTSCPSFSTVLVTEELKGALQHMSEQICRKSEQTTHQETKVDLHNESPLIHNDTISPSQTSLPTFFFLSCAKMLLTNSSPSLLKNSKPNAEVHPKRLWHNIWMKRPRKETLAFAFKCSVSLGLAMWLGLLFDKENGFWAGLTVASSLAQGKIATFTIANAQAQGIAFGSVYGVLGCSIFKSIDNLKFLALLPWIIFSSFLKNSRIYGQSVGISALLGAVMILGRENYGPPNDFAIIRLTETFIGLSCFTMVQFLFNPKRAANLAKNQLHFTMDILKDCMNQIEQPEVLGLMEKQRKLKSHILDLQKKSHNAEVEPDFWFLPFNATCYKKLQGSLSKIADLFYFMIYNINSMSQDFQSCGVDNRKELQECINDELEHLKETTNSSLTFLDNKPSLIKLFPDDDQEEKRTNDLEEGKLPTYPKSSNLTKHNDSKGERGLSFFLERSKKVIDRILSSQEKEEQKGKLIVSLYALGFCISSMLKEIKDIKMAMKELSHWESP
;
A
#
# COMPACT_ATOMS: atom_id res chain seq x y z
N MET A 1 3.54 34.59 -16.33
CA MET A 1 4.15 33.56 -15.47
C MET A 1 3.66 32.13 -15.71
N ALA A 2 2.59 31.88 -16.48
CA ALA A 2 2.01 30.54 -16.70
C ALA A 2 2.89 29.50 -17.44
N VAL A 3 4.08 29.88 -17.91
CA VAL A 3 5.00 29.00 -18.67
C VAL A 3 5.75 28.03 -17.75
N ALA A 4 6.01 28.39 -16.50
CA ALA A 4 6.78 27.53 -15.59
C ALA A 4 6.01 26.26 -15.16
N THR A 5 4.70 26.38 -14.95
CA THR A 5 3.84 25.26 -14.54
C THR A 5 3.61 24.25 -15.66
N THR A 6 3.53 24.70 -16.92
CA THR A 6 3.42 23.80 -18.08
C THR A 6 4.73 23.06 -18.35
N VAL A 7 5.88 23.71 -18.18
CA VAL A 7 7.21 23.07 -18.30
C VAL A 7 7.36 21.95 -17.28
N SER A 8 7.14 22.19 -15.99
CA SER A 8 7.27 21.17 -14.94
C SER A 8 6.36 19.95 -15.19
N GLY A 9 5.10 20.17 -15.55
CA GLY A 9 4.16 19.09 -15.88
C GLY A 9 4.55 18.29 -17.14
N ALA A 10 4.99 18.98 -18.20
CA ALA A 10 5.43 18.33 -19.43
C ALA A 10 6.74 17.55 -19.23
N GLU A 11 7.68 18.10 -18.46
CA GLU A 11 8.95 17.46 -18.13
C GLU A 11 8.75 16.23 -17.23
N HIS A 12 7.91 16.31 -16.19
CA HIS A 12 7.53 15.15 -15.38
C HIS A 12 6.94 14.03 -16.24
N ASN A 13 5.99 14.36 -17.14
CA ASN A 13 5.41 13.39 -18.06
C ASN A 13 6.45 12.79 -19.02
N ARG A 14 7.39 13.60 -19.53
CA ARG A 14 8.50 13.17 -20.39
C ARG A 14 9.48 12.23 -19.67
N ILE A 15 9.77 12.51 -18.39
CA ILE A 15 10.60 11.66 -17.51
C ILE A 15 9.88 10.33 -17.26
N MET A 16 8.61 10.35 -16.85
CA MET A 16 7.80 9.15 -16.62
C MET A 16 7.66 8.28 -17.88
N TRP A 17 7.46 8.90 -19.05
CA TRP A 17 7.42 8.20 -20.33
C TRP A 17 8.77 7.55 -20.68
N ARG A 18 9.89 8.28 -20.51
CA ARG A 18 11.24 7.76 -20.72
C ARG A 18 11.56 6.59 -19.78
N MET A 19 11.19 6.68 -18.50
CA MET A 19 11.36 5.59 -17.52
C MET A 19 10.59 4.33 -17.92
N ARG A 20 9.32 4.47 -18.33
CA ARG A 20 8.49 3.36 -18.83
C ARG A 20 9.04 2.73 -20.10
N LEU A 21 9.50 3.54 -21.05
CA LEU A 21 10.13 3.05 -22.28
C LEU A 21 11.45 2.30 -21.98
N HIS A 22 12.29 2.82 -21.08
CA HIS A 22 13.55 2.16 -20.69
C HIS A 22 13.28 0.81 -19.98
N SER A 23 12.24 0.75 -19.13
CA SER A 23 11.76 -0.50 -18.53
C SER A 23 11.31 -1.52 -19.59
N ALA A 24 10.49 -1.09 -20.54
CA ALA A 24 10.03 -1.94 -21.65
C ALA A 24 11.21 -2.44 -22.52
N LEU A 25 12.18 -1.59 -22.83
CA LEU A 25 13.38 -1.96 -23.58
C LEU A 25 14.22 -3.02 -22.86
N ARG A 26 14.32 -2.99 -21.52
CA ARG A 26 14.95 -4.08 -20.76
C ARG A 26 14.15 -5.38 -20.80
N THR A 27 12.82 -5.31 -20.74
CA THR A 27 11.97 -6.50 -20.92
C THR A 27 12.14 -7.09 -22.33
N VAL A 28 12.26 -6.24 -23.36
CA VAL A 28 12.66 -6.62 -24.73
C VAL A 28 14.02 -7.33 -24.75
N VAL A 29 15.03 -6.82 -24.05
CA VAL A 29 16.37 -7.47 -23.97
C VAL A 29 16.30 -8.83 -23.27
N ALA A 30 15.60 -8.95 -22.14
CA ALA A 30 15.42 -10.22 -21.44
C ALA A 30 14.74 -11.27 -22.34
N TYR A 31 13.69 -10.86 -23.04
CA TYR A 31 13.00 -11.70 -24.00
C TYR A 31 13.91 -12.09 -25.18
N SER A 32 14.72 -11.16 -25.68
CA SER A 32 15.65 -11.41 -26.79
C SER A 32 16.70 -12.44 -26.41
N ILE A 33 17.23 -12.37 -25.18
CA ILE A 33 18.16 -13.38 -24.64
C ILE A 33 17.51 -14.76 -24.58
N ILE A 34 16.25 -14.87 -24.11
CA ILE A 34 15.51 -16.14 -24.08
C ILE A 34 15.32 -16.68 -25.51
N GLY A 35 14.75 -15.87 -26.41
CA GLY A 35 14.47 -16.28 -27.79
C GLY A 35 15.73 -16.73 -28.54
N SER A 36 16.82 -15.96 -28.44
CA SER A 36 18.11 -16.33 -29.01
C SER A 36 18.65 -17.64 -28.41
N SER A 37 18.52 -17.84 -27.09
CA SER A 37 18.96 -19.05 -26.40
C SER A 37 18.14 -20.30 -26.78
N THR A 38 16.85 -20.14 -27.08
CA THR A 38 15.96 -21.28 -27.43
C THR A 38 15.97 -21.61 -28.92
N LEU A 39 16.23 -20.64 -29.80
CA LEU A 39 16.31 -20.83 -31.25
C LEU A 39 17.74 -21.20 -31.70
N TYR A 40 18.71 -20.38 -31.35
CA TYR A 40 20.10 -20.46 -31.83
C TYR A 40 21.08 -21.03 -30.79
N GLY A 41 20.64 -21.27 -29.55
CA GLY A 41 21.46 -21.87 -28.51
C GLY A 41 21.88 -23.32 -28.82
N PRO A 42 22.94 -23.82 -28.17
CA PRO A 42 23.51 -25.14 -28.47
C PRO A 42 22.53 -26.28 -28.13
N PRO A 43 22.65 -27.46 -28.77
CA PRO A 43 21.66 -28.53 -28.67
C PRO A 43 21.37 -29.04 -27.24
N TRP A 44 22.36 -28.97 -26.34
CA TRP A 44 22.16 -29.32 -24.93
C TRP A 44 21.27 -28.29 -24.20
N LEU A 45 21.45 -27.00 -24.47
CA LEU A 45 20.65 -25.92 -23.88
C LEU A 45 19.19 -26.01 -24.36
N ARG A 46 18.98 -26.24 -25.66
CA ARG A 46 17.65 -26.43 -26.26
C ARG A 46 16.92 -27.69 -25.72
N LYS A 47 17.65 -28.78 -25.43
CA LYS A 47 17.09 -30.01 -24.82
C LYS A 47 16.75 -29.85 -23.33
N LEU A 48 17.43 -28.96 -22.60
CA LEU A 48 17.17 -28.69 -21.19
C LEU A 48 16.07 -27.63 -21.00
N ALA A 49 16.10 -26.53 -21.76
CA ALA A 49 15.09 -25.46 -21.73
C ALA A 49 13.82 -25.82 -22.52
N ALA A 50 13.26 -27.02 -22.25
CA ALA A 50 12.15 -27.60 -23.02
C ALA A 50 10.82 -26.82 -22.94
N PHE A 51 10.72 -25.80 -22.08
CA PHE A 51 9.55 -24.92 -21.97
C PHE A 51 9.92 -23.44 -22.17
N PRO A 52 10.25 -22.99 -23.40
CA PRO A 52 10.56 -21.58 -23.71
C PRO A 52 9.51 -20.60 -23.18
N ALA A 53 8.22 -20.96 -23.31
CA ALA A 53 7.12 -20.15 -22.83
C ALA A 53 7.19 -19.89 -21.31
N PHE A 54 7.58 -20.88 -20.51
CA PHE A 54 7.73 -20.70 -19.06
C PHE A 54 8.96 -19.85 -18.69
N SER A 55 10.01 -19.86 -19.53
CA SER A 55 11.15 -18.94 -19.40
C SER A 55 10.69 -17.48 -19.54
N TYR A 56 9.82 -17.18 -20.52
CA TYR A 56 9.22 -15.84 -20.69
C TYR A 56 8.26 -15.48 -19.54
N VAL A 57 7.42 -16.42 -19.07
CA VAL A 57 6.57 -16.21 -17.87
C VAL A 57 7.44 -15.85 -16.66
N THR A 58 8.53 -16.60 -16.44
CA THR A 58 9.47 -16.37 -15.34
C THR A 58 10.12 -14.99 -15.45
N ALA A 59 10.61 -14.61 -16.64
CA ALA A 59 11.18 -13.28 -16.87
C ALA A 59 10.14 -12.16 -16.66
N THR A 60 8.90 -12.33 -17.11
CA THR A 60 7.80 -11.36 -16.88
C THR A 60 7.59 -11.10 -15.38
N LEU A 61 7.59 -12.16 -14.57
CA LEU A 61 7.40 -12.08 -13.12
C LEU A 61 8.61 -11.49 -12.37
N ILE A 62 9.77 -11.34 -13.03
CA ILE A 62 11.02 -10.87 -12.44
C ILE A 62 11.45 -9.49 -12.95
N THR A 63 11.24 -9.13 -14.23
CA THR A 63 11.72 -7.88 -14.87
C THR A 63 10.72 -6.74 -14.94
N SER A 64 9.42 -7.00 -14.70
CA SER A 64 8.36 -6.05 -15.08
C SER A 64 8.36 -4.78 -14.19
N ASP A 65 8.94 -3.69 -14.71
CA ASP A 65 9.24 -2.41 -14.04
C ASP A 65 10.22 -2.47 -12.86
N SER A 66 10.88 -3.60 -12.64
CA SER A 66 11.76 -3.81 -11.48
C SER A 66 13.04 -2.99 -11.51
N THR A 67 13.66 -2.85 -10.34
CA THR A 67 15.07 -2.47 -10.14
C THR A 67 15.96 -3.72 -10.08
N LEU A 68 17.29 -3.55 -10.13
CA LEU A 68 18.22 -4.67 -9.98
C LEU A 68 17.99 -5.41 -8.65
N GLY A 69 17.79 -4.69 -7.54
CA GLY A 69 17.45 -5.28 -6.24
C GLY A 69 16.12 -6.04 -6.22
N GLU A 70 15.07 -5.51 -6.84
CA GLU A 70 13.77 -6.21 -6.94
C GLU A 70 13.84 -7.47 -7.81
N THR A 71 14.71 -7.46 -8.82
CA THR A 71 15.00 -8.63 -9.66
C THR A 71 15.88 -9.64 -8.93
N LEU A 72 16.91 -9.24 -8.17
CA LEU A 72 17.65 -10.14 -7.28
C LEU A 72 16.71 -10.83 -6.27
N SER A 73 15.80 -10.07 -5.67
CA SER A 73 14.72 -10.58 -4.83
C SER A 73 13.79 -11.55 -5.59
N GLY A 74 13.41 -11.23 -6.82
CA GLY A 74 12.60 -12.08 -7.71
C GLY A 74 13.30 -13.40 -8.06
N SER A 75 14.59 -13.34 -8.43
CA SER A 75 15.44 -14.49 -8.70
C SER A 75 15.62 -15.38 -7.47
N TRP A 76 15.83 -14.79 -6.29
CA TRP A 76 15.89 -15.57 -5.04
C TRP A 76 14.56 -16.28 -4.74
N HIS A 77 13.42 -15.63 -4.95
CA HIS A 77 12.11 -16.29 -4.82
C HIS A 77 11.86 -17.35 -5.90
N ALA A 78 12.42 -17.22 -7.10
CA ALA A 78 12.31 -18.22 -8.16
C ALA A 78 13.20 -19.45 -7.89
N ILE A 79 14.39 -19.26 -7.32
CA ILE A 79 15.27 -20.34 -6.83
C ILE A 79 14.61 -21.05 -5.63
N LEU A 80 14.05 -20.30 -4.68
CA LEU A 80 13.32 -20.89 -3.56
C LEU A 80 12.11 -21.71 -4.05
N ALA A 81 11.44 -21.26 -5.11
CA ALA A 81 10.36 -22.00 -5.75
C ALA A 81 10.85 -23.33 -6.37
N THR A 82 11.94 -23.33 -7.16
CA THR A 82 12.48 -24.58 -7.73
C THR A 82 12.92 -25.56 -6.64
N VAL A 83 13.61 -25.09 -5.59
CA VAL A 83 14.04 -25.93 -4.46
C VAL A 83 12.85 -26.51 -3.70
N GLN A 84 11.74 -25.78 -3.60
CA GLN A 84 10.50 -26.28 -2.98
C GLN A 84 9.74 -27.27 -3.90
N THR A 85 9.68 -27.04 -5.21
CA THR A 85 8.86 -27.84 -6.13
C THR A 85 9.53 -29.10 -6.63
N MET A 86 10.86 -29.12 -6.82
CA MET A 86 11.54 -30.31 -7.36
C MET A 86 11.34 -31.58 -6.50
N PRO A 87 11.66 -31.61 -5.19
CA PRO A 87 11.46 -32.82 -4.39
C PRO A 87 9.98 -33.19 -4.25
N LEU A 88 9.10 -32.19 -4.17
CA LEU A 88 7.67 -32.38 -3.96
C LEU A 88 6.95 -32.92 -5.21
N SER A 89 7.38 -32.48 -6.40
CA SER A 89 6.88 -32.99 -7.68
C SER A 89 7.48 -34.35 -8.03
N MET A 90 8.75 -34.61 -7.72
CA MET A 90 9.33 -35.97 -7.83
C MET A 90 8.55 -36.98 -6.98
N LEU A 91 8.30 -36.65 -5.70
CA LEU A 91 7.51 -37.49 -4.80
C LEU A 91 6.06 -37.66 -5.31
N GLY A 92 5.41 -36.56 -5.71
CA GLY A 92 4.03 -36.60 -6.21
C GLY A 92 3.87 -37.39 -7.52
N VAL A 93 4.81 -37.29 -8.46
CA VAL A 93 4.82 -38.09 -9.69
C VAL A 93 5.11 -39.56 -9.39
N TRP A 94 6.03 -39.87 -8.46
CA TRP A 94 6.31 -41.25 -8.04
C TRP A 94 5.07 -41.93 -7.43
N ILE A 95 4.38 -41.24 -6.51
CA ILE A 95 3.13 -41.73 -5.91
C ILE A 95 2.01 -41.86 -6.96
N ALA A 96 1.84 -40.87 -7.83
CA ALA A 96 0.74 -40.84 -8.81
C ALA A 96 0.96 -41.78 -10.01
N ALA A 97 2.20 -42.18 -10.31
CA ALA A 97 2.50 -43.19 -11.32
C ALA A 97 2.12 -44.60 -10.84
N ASN A 98 2.44 -44.96 -9.59
CA ASN A 98 2.11 -46.26 -8.97
C ASN A 98 2.40 -47.49 -9.88
N GLY A 99 3.51 -47.46 -10.61
CA GLY A 99 3.92 -48.52 -11.55
C GLY A 99 3.35 -48.42 -12.98
N SER A 100 2.50 -47.44 -13.28
CA SER A 100 1.97 -47.16 -14.63
C SER A 100 2.92 -46.30 -15.47
N ASP A 101 3.05 -46.64 -16.75
CA ASP A 101 3.85 -45.88 -17.74
C ASP A 101 3.30 -44.47 -18.04
N ARG A 102 2.03 -44.19 -17.70
CA ARG A 102 1.40 -42.87 -17.84
C ARG A 102 0.56 -42.54 -16.61
N LEU A 103 0.59 -41.26 -16.19
CA LEU A 103 -0.35 -40.76 -15.20
C LEU A 103 -1.74 -40.61 -15.83
N SER A 104 -2.77 -41.09 -15.12
CA SER A 104 -4.16 -40.72 -15.42
C SER A 104 -4.36 -39.21 -15.19
N PRO A 105 -5.12 -38.48 -16.04
CA PRO A 105 -5.45 -37.08 -15.82
C PRO A 105 -6.05 -36.80 -14.43
N VAL A 106 -6.83 -37.74 -13.89
CA VAL A 106 -7.42 -37.66 -12.53
C VAL A 106 -6.33 -37.77 -11.46
N ALA A 107 -5.46 -38.79 -11.57
CA ALA A 107 -4.36 -38.99 -10.62
C ALA A 107 -3.38 -37.80 -10.62
N SER A 108 -3.10 -37.25 -11.81
CA SER A 108 -2.22 -36.09 -11.95
C SER A 108 -2.84 -34.80 -11.39
N ALA A 109 -4.14 -34.57 -11.61
CA ALA A 109 -4.86 -33.44 -11.01
C ALA A 109 -4.94 -33.53 -9.47
N LEU A 110 -5.14 -34.74 -8.91
CA LEU A 110 -5.11 -34.97 -7.46
C LEU A 110 -3.70 -34.76 -6.88
N ALA A 111 -2.66 -35.22 -7.58
CA ALA A 111 -1.27 -34.99 -7.16
C ALA A 111 -0.87 -33.50 -7.24
N LEU A 112 -1.32 -32.77 -8.26
CA LEU A 112 -1.20 -31.31 -8.32
C LEU A 112 -1.95 -30.64 -7.15
N ALA A 113 -3.17 -31.07 -6.83
CA ALA A 113 -3.94 -30.52 -5.71
C ALA A 113 -3.21 -30.74 -4.36
N LEU A 114 -2.73 -31.96 -4.08
CA LEU A 114 -2.01 -32.28 -2.84
C LEU A 114 -0.66 -31.53 -2.73
N THR A 115 0.14 -31.51 -3.80
CA THR A 115 1.44 -30.81 -3.78
C THR A 115 1.28 -29.28 -3.72
N SER A 116 0.29 -28.71 -4.42
CA SER A 116 0.01 -27.27 -4.31
C SER A 116 -0.57 -26.87 -2.94
N LEU A 117 -1.35 -27.74 -2.28
CA LEU A 117 -1.76 -27.56 -0.89
C LEU A 117 -0.54 -27.43 0.04
N LEU A 118 0.40 -28.37 -0.05
CA LEU A 118 1.65 -28.37 0.73
C LEU A 118 2.53 -27.13 0.44
N VAL A 119 2.62 -26.70 -0.82
CA VAL A 119 3.32 -25.45 -1.18
C VAL A 119 2.62 -24.22 -0.58
N ALA A 120 1.30 -24.19 -0.60
CA ALA A 120 0.51 -23.06 -0.12
C ALA A 120 0.49 -22.94 1.42
N LEU A 121 0.57 -24.07 2.14
CA LEU A 121 0.61 -24.12 3.61
C LEU A 121 1.89 -23.54 4.22
N LEU A 122 3.02 -23.49 3.49
CA LEU A 122 4.25 -22.90 4.01
C LEU A 122 4.08 -21.38 4.23
N GLU A 123 3.89 -20.95 5.48
CA GLU A 123 3.69 -19.53 5.81
C GLU A 123 4.91 -18.65 5.50
N CYS A 124 6.13 -19.22 5.50
CA CYS A 124 7.37 -18.49 5.29
C CYS A 124 7.71 -18.15 3.83
N THR A 125 6.98 -18.67 2.82
CA THR A 125 7.28 -18.38 1.41
C THR A 125 6.50 -17.19 0.88
N HIS A 126 7.24 -16.17 0.41
CA HIS A 126 6.67 -14.96 -0.17
C HIS A 126 5.78 -15.30 -1.38
N PHE A 127 4.69 -14.56 -1.59
CA PHE A 127 3.67 -14.92 -2.59
C PHE A 127 4.20 -15.04 -4.03
N ARG A 128 5.21 -14.24 -4.42
CA ARG A 128 5.92 -14.40 -5.72
C ARG A 128 6.53 -15.81 -5.88
N CYS A 129 7.07 -16.40 -4.81
CA CYS A 129 7.57 -17.78 -4.78
C CYS A 129 6.42 -18.78 -5.02
N LYS A 130 5.29 -18.62 -4.32
CA LYS A 130 4.11 -19.49 -4.47
C LYS A 130 3.56 -19.51 -5.90
N LYS A 131 3.46 -18.35 -6.57
CA LYS A 131 3.08 -18.27 -8.00
C LYS A 131 3.97 -19.10 -8.91
N ILE A 132 5.29 -18.89 -8.82
CA ILE A 132 6.27 -19.60 -9.66
C ILE A 132 6.20 -21.10 -9.36
N ALA A 133 6.10 -21.48 -8.09
CA ALA A 133 5.95 -22.86 -7.66
C ALA A 133 4.69 -23.54 -8.24
N PHE A 134 3.52 -22.90 -8.18
CA PHE A 134 2.30 -23.48 -8.78
C PHE A 134 2.43 -23.67 -10.29
N GLY A 135 3.03 -22.71 -11.01
CA GLY A 135 3.28 -22.85 -12.45
C GLY A 135 4.23 -24.01 -12.79
N GLN A 136 5.26 -24.22 -11.98
CA GLN A 136 6.17 -25.36 -12.11
C GLN A 136 5.47 -26.69 -11.86
N LEU A 137 4.66 -26.80 -10.80
CA LEU A 137 3.90 -28.02 -10.51
C LEU A 137 2.94 -28.38 -11.65
N VAL A 138 2.17 -27.42 -12.17
CA VAL A 138 1.25 -27.62 -13.31
C VAL A 138 1.99 -28.21 -14.52
N LEU A 139 3.16 -27.67 -14.87
CA LEU A 139 3.95 -28.15 -16.01
C LEU A 139 4.46 -29.57 -15.80
N VAL A 140 5.01 -29.89 -14.62
CA VAL A 140 5.54 -31.24 -14.34
C VAL A 140 4.43 -32.29 -14.37
N PHE A 141 3.30 -32.02 -13.70
CA PHE A 141 2.18 -32.97 -13.64
C PHE A 141 1.51 -33.17 -15.00
N ALA A 142 1.42 -32.13 -15.84
CA ALA A 142 0.88 -32.27 -17.17
C ALA A 142 1.81 -32.99 -18.14
N ASP A 143 3.11 -32.67 -18.15
CA ASP A 143 4.08 -33.32 -19.06
C ASP A 143 4.17 -34.84 -18.78
N GLY A 144 3.96 -35.26 -17.53
CA GLY A 144 3.84 -36.68 -17.13
C GLY A 144 2.55 -37.39 -17.58
N VAL A 145 1.49 -36.65 -17.94
CA VAL A 145 0.28 -37.19 -18.61
C VAL A 145 0.50 -37.24 -20.13
N ILE A 146 1.07 -36.18 -20.71
CA ILE A 146 1.23 -36.00 -22.16
C ILE A 146 2.33 -36.92 -22.73
N ARG A 147 3.50 -36.95 -22.10
CA ARG A 147 4.69 -37.70 -22.58
C ARG A 147 4.90 -39.04 -21.88
N GLY A 148 4.20 -39.30 -20.77
CA GLY A 148 4.38 -40.49 -19.94
C GLY A 148 5.64 -40.45 -19.07
N VAL A 149 5.78 -41.46 -18.21
CA VAL A 149 6.80 -41.55 -17.14
C VAL A 149 8.16 -42.02 -17.67
N HIS A 150 8.24 -42.54 -18.91
CA HIS A 150 9.45 -43.11 -19.49
C HIS A 150 10.67 -42.15 -19.53
N THR A 151 10.49 -40.82 -19.58
CA THR A 151 11.61 -39.87 -19.41
C THR A 151 11.91 -39.50 -17.94
N SER A 152 11.69 -40.43 -17.01
CA SER A 152 12.11 -40.44 -15.60
C SER A 152 11.51 -39.38 -14.68
N VAL A 153 11.20 -39.79 -13.44
CA VAL A 153 10.68 -38.93 -12.36
C VAL A 153 11.53 -37.67 -12.14
N VAL A 154 12.83 -37.70 -12.45
CA VAL A 154 13.79 -36.59 -12.22
C VAL A 154 13.86 -35.58 -13.38
N VAL A 155 13.83 -36.04 -14.64
CA VAL A 155 14.15 -35.16 -15.79
C VAL A 155 12.99 -34.21 -16.15
N HIS A 156 11.74 -34.56 -15.89
CA HIS A 156 10.61 -33.63 -16.11
C HIS A 156 10.70 -32.40 -15.17
N PRO A 157 10.84 -32.55 -13.83
CA PRO A 157 11.20 -31.43 -12.95
C PRO A 157 12.45 -30.67 -13.39
N LEU A 158 13.50 -31.37 -13.84
CA LEU A 158 14.77 -30.74 -14.23
C LEU A 158 14.63 -29.81 -15.45
N ARG A 159 13.84 -30.19 -16.46
CA ARG A 159 13.54 -29.33 -17.63
C ARG A 159 12.78 -28.06 -17.24
N VAL A 160 11.82 -28.18 -16.31
CA VAL A 160 11.02 -27.05 -15.80
C VAL A 160 11.90 -26.13 -14.93
N ALA A 161 12.77 -26.70 -14.09
CA ALA A 161 13.75 -25.95 -13.32
C ALA A 161 14.75 -25.21 -14.23
N TRP A 162 15.28 -25.86 -15.27
CA TRP A 162 16.22 -25.22 -16.21
C TRP A 162 15.56 -24.10 -17.03
N SER A 163 14.31 -24.27 -17.42
CA SER A 163 13.52 -23.21 -18.07
C SER A 163 13.30 -22.00 -17.12
N THR A 164 13.13 -22.27 -15.81
CA THR A 164 13.11 -21.21 -14.78
C THR A 164 14.47 -20.49 -14.69
N VAL A 165 15.58 -21.24 -14.68
CA VAL A 165 16.95 -20.68 -14.64
C VAL A 165 17.25 -19.82 -15.86
N LEU A 166 16.83 -20.22 -17.06
CA LEU A 166 16.97 -19.40 -18.27
C LEU A 166 16.25 -18.05 -18.14
N GLY A 167 15.01 -18.06 -17.61
CA GLY A 167 14.27 -16.83 -17.31
C GLY A 167 14.97 -15.93 -16.28
N ILE A 168 15.56 -16.51 -15.22
CA ILE A 168 16.35 -15.79 -14.21
C ILE A 168 17.60 -15.14 -14.81
N VAL A 169 18.40 -15.89 -15.57
CA VAL A 169 19.65 -15.41 -16.16
C VAL A 169 19.39 -14.29 -17.16
N ALA A 170 18.39 -14.46 -18.04
CA ALA A 170 17.97 -13.43 -18.98
C ALA A 170 17.49 -12.14 -18.28
N SER A 171 16.76 -12.28 -17.15
CA SER A 171 16.29 -11.14 -16.35
C SER A 171 17.44 -10.33 -15.75
N LEU A 172 18.46 -11.01 -15.21
CA LEU A 172 19.63 -10.37 -14.60
C LEU A 172 20.49 -9.66 -15.66
N LEU A 173 20.82 -10.35 -16.76
CA LEU A 173 21.61 -9.79 -17.86
C LEU A 173 20.96 -8.54 -18.47
N ALA A 174 19.63 -8.57 -18.66
CA ALA A 174 18.88 -7.44 -19.21
C ALA A 174 18.77 -6.22 -18.28
N LEU A 175 19.01 -6.40 -16.98
CA LEU A 175 19.07 -5.29 -16.01
C LEU A 175 20.49 -4.77 -15.79
N SER A 176 21.52 -5.59 -16.00
CA SER A 176 22.92 -5.15 -16.03
C SER A 176 23.26 -4.33 -17.27
N LEU A 177 22.71 -4.67 -18.44
CA LEU A 177 23.03 -4.02 -19.72
C LEU A 177 22.10 -2.84 -20.04
N PRO A 178 22.60 -1.74 -20.67
CA PRO A 178 24.01 -1.33 -20.75
C PRO A 178 24.52 -0.69 -19.45
N TYR A 179 23.62 -0.25 -18.57
CA TYR A 179 23.91 0.28 -17.23
C TYR A 179 22.87 -0.25 -16.23
N PRO A 180 23.24 -0.55 -14.97
CA PRO A 180 22.32 -1.09 -13.98
C PRO A 180 21.31 -0.06 -13.46
N LYS A 181 20.02 -0.42 -13.50
CA LYS A 181 18.94 0.34 -12.82
C LYS A 181 18.91 -0.01 -11.34
N LEU A 182 19.76 0.67 -10.57
CA LEU A 182 19.81 0.57 -9.12
C LEU A 182 18.67 1.39 -8.49
N ALA A 183 17.91 0.76 -7.60
CA ALA A 183 16.97 1.42 -6.71
C ALA A 183 17.61 2.59 -5.95
N TYR A 184 18.89 2.48 -5.53
CA TYR A 184 19.59 3.58 -4.85
C TYR A 184 19.56 4.91 -5.63
N PHE A 185 19.84 4.90 -6.93
CA PHE A 185 19.84 6.14 -7.73
C PHE A 185 18.43 6.68 -8.00
N GLU A 186 17.45 5.80 -8.20
CA GLU A 186 16.05 6.22 -8.37
C GLU A 186 15.47 6.78 -7.07
N VAL A 187 15.74 6.13 -5.94
CA VAL A 187 15.37 6.58 -4.60
C VAL A 187 16.03 7.92 -4.28
N ARG A 188 17.34 8.09 -4.50
CA ARG A 188 18.04 9.38 -4.28
C ARG A 188 17.45 10.50 -5.15
N LYS A 189 17.12 10.22 -6.41
CA LYS A 189 16.47 11.20 -7.29
C LYS A 189 15.04 11.55 -6.84
N LEU A 190 14.27 10.57 -6.37
CA LEU A 190 12.93 10.80 -5.81
C LEU A 190 12.97 11.59 -4.50
N HIS A 191 13.99 11.39 -3.65
CA HIS A 191 14.22 12.20 -2.45
C HIS A 191 14.47 13.67 -2.81
N GLN A 192 15.37 13.93 -3.77
CA GLN A 192 15.64 15.30 -4.23
C GLN A 192 14.38 15.98 -4.79
N LEU A 193 13.67 15.31 -5.71
CA LEU A 193 12.41 15.83 -6.27
C LEU A 193 11.32 16.04 -5.20
N TYR A 194 11.30 15.22 -4.15
CA TYR A 194 10.40 15.38 -3.02
C TYR A 194 10.80 16.57 -2.12
N ALA A 195 12.09 16.80 -1.90
CA ALA A 195 12.60 17.96 -1.16
C ALA A 195 12.31 19.27 -1.91
N GLU A 196 12.53 19.29 -3.23
CA GLU A 196 12.16 20.41 -4.12
C GLU A 196 10.64 20.70 -4.07
N ASN A 197 9.80 19.69 -4.28
CA ASN A 197 8.33 19.81 -4.16
C ASN A 197 7.88 20.23 -2.74
N SER A 198 8.62 19.84 -1.71
CA SER A 198 8.31 20.22 -0.32
C SER A 198 8.72 21.66 -0.01
N LYS A 199 9.83 22.15 -0.57
CA LYS A 199 10.19 23.57 -0.57
C LYS A 199 9.12 24.42 -1.25
N GLU A 200 8.65 24.01 -2.44
CA GLU A 200 7.55 24.67 -3.13
C GLU A 200 6.25 24.70 -2.29
N ARG A 201 5.91 23.59 -1.61
CA ARG A 201 4.75 23.55 -0.71
C ARG A 201 4.90 24.56 0.44
N VAL A 202 6.04 24.56 1.14
CA VAL A 202 6.29 25.47 2.28
C VAL A 202 6.28 26.94 1.85
N ASP A 203 6.86 27.28 0.69
CA ASP A 203 6.79 28.63 0.11
C ASP A 203 5.36 29.05 -0.29
N ILE A 204 4.57 28.15 -0.90
CA ILE A 204 3.17 28.47 -1.23
C ILE A 204 2.33 28.63 0.05
N TYR A 205 2.55 27.80 1.07
CA TYR A 205 1.85 27.91 2.37
C TYR A 205 2.28 29.17 3.14
N SER A 206 3.55 29.57 3.13
CA SER A 206 3.99 30.82 3.76
C SER A 206 3.39 32.03 3.04
N ARG A 207 3.34 32.03 1.70
CA ARG A 207 2.67 33.09 0.94
C ARG A 207 1.15 33.11 1.18
N ALA A 208 0.52 31.96 1.38
CA ALA A 208 -0.91 31.87 1.70
C ALA A 208 -1.28 32.33 3.12
N ILE A 209 -0.38 32.23 4.12
CA ILE A 209 -0.65 32.77 5.47
C ILE A 209 -0.41 34.29 5.57
N ILE A 210 0.39 34.83 4.65
CA ILE A 210 0.78 36.25 4.57
C ILE A 210 -0.15 37.05 3.63
N SER A 211 -0.84 36.39 2.69
CA SER A 211 -1.68 37.05 1.70
C SER A 211 -2.93 37.69 2.32
N GLN A 212 -3.08 39.00 2.10
CA GLN A 212 -4.19 39.82 2.60
C GLN A 212 -5.53 39.50 1.91
N ASP A 213 -5.49 39.07 0.64
CA ASP A 213 -6.67 38.70 -0.14
C ASP A 213 -7.06 37.23 0.08
N ASN A 214 -8.23 36.97 0.67
CA ASN A 214 -8.79 35.62 0.80
C ASN A 214 -8.87 34.87 -0.54
N LEU A 215 -9.11 35.56 -1.67
CA LEU A 215 -9.15 34.94 -3.00
C LEU A 215 -7.77 34.45 -3.46
N ASN A 216 -6.72 35.25 -3.24
CA ASN A 216 -5.34 34.90 -3.55
C ASN A 216 -4.86 33.73 -2.65
N ALA A 217 -5.20 33.77 -1.36
CA ALA A 217 -4.95 32.67 -0.43
C ALA A 217 -5.60 31.35 -0.87
N VAL A 218 -6.86 31.39 -1.34
CA VAL A 218 -7.57 30.22 -1.88
C VAL A 218 -6.97 29.73 -3.21
N GLU A 219 -6.52 30.62 -4.09
CA GLU A 219 -5.80 30.23 -5.31
C GLU A 219 -4.48 29.52 -4.95
N LEU A 220 -3.68 30.11 -4.06
CA LEU A 220 -2.43 29.54 -3.56
C LEU A 220 -2.66 28.16 -2.92
N LEU A 221 -3.70 27.99 -2.10
CA LEU A 221 -4.06 26.68 -1.53
C LEU A 221 -4.53 25.68 -2.60
N SER A 222 -5.26 26.12 -3.63
CA SER A 222 -5.65 25.26 -4.76
C SER A 222 -4.42 24.73 -5.52
N ARG A 223 -3.39 25.59 -5.68
CA ARG A 223 -2.10 25.21 -6.26
C ARG A 223 -1.32 24.29 -5.32
N ALA A 224 -1.22 24.62 -4.03
CA ALA A 224 -0.54 23.78 -3.04
C ALA A 224 -1.09 22.35 -3.01
N LYS A 225 -2.41 22.18 -3.19
CA LYS A 225 -3.09 20.88 -3.29
C LYS A 225 -2.57 20.04 -4.48
N LEU A 226 -2.13 20.65 -5.57
CA LEU A 226 -1.50 19.95 -6.70
C LEU A 226 -0.07 19.47 -6.34
N HIS A 227 0.74 20.32 -5.71
CA HIS A 227 2.08 19.93 -5.21
C HIS A 227 1.98 18.89 -4.07
N SER A 228 0.92 18.94 -3.24
CA SER A 228 0.59 17.94 -2.21
C SER A 228 0.27 16.58 -2.84
N GLN A 229 -0.55 16.53 -3.90
CA GLN A 229 -0.77 15.30 -4.68
C GLN A 229 0.49 14.78 -5.39
N THR A 230 1.40 15.64 -5.81
CA THR A 230 2.69 15.23 -6.40
C THR A 230 3.64 14.67 -5.35
N GLY A 231 3.75 15.33 -4.19
CA GLY A 231 4.51 14.84 -3.04
C GLY A 231 4.06 13.45 -2.58
N ALA A 232 2.74 13.24 -2.46
CA ALA A 232 2.17 11.94 -2.10
C ALA A 232 2.53 10.82 -3.10
N LYS A 233 2.59 11.12 -4.41
CA LYS A 233 3.04 10.17 -5.45
C LYS A 233 4.53 9.86 -5.32
N LEU A 234 5.37 10.88 -5.13
CA LEU A 234 6.83 10.73 -4.95
C LEU A 234 7.14 9.89 -3.71
N PHE A 235 6.53 10.20 -2.56
CA PHE A 235 6.68 9.45 -1.31
C PHE A 235 6.21 7.99 -1.45
N HIS A 236 5.09 7.74 -2.15
CA HIS A 236 4.64 6.39 -2.45
C HIS A 236 5.64 5.63 -3.34
N SER A 237 6.17 6.25 -4.40
CA SER A 237 7.18 5.63 -5.26
C SER A 237 8.47 5.27 -4.51
N THR A 238 8.96 6.16 -3.65
CA THR A 238 10.09 5.86 -2.74
C THR A 238 9.80 4.63 -1.87
N LYS A 239 8.60 4.56 -1.28
CA LYS A 239 8.19 3.44 -0.42
C LYS A 239 8.07 2.10 -1.15
N VAL A 240 7.75 2.10 -2.45
CA VAL A 240 7.78 0.89 -3.30
C VAL A 240 9.22 0.42 -3.51
N LEU A 241 10.09 1.32 -3.99
CA LEU A 241 11.48 1.01 -4.36
C LEU A 241 12.37 0.59 -3.17
N LYS A 242 11.96 0.90 -1.94
CA LYS A 242 12.59 0.39 -0.70
C LYS A 242 12.79 -1.13 -0.73
N GLY A 243 11.86 -1.88 -1.34
CA GLY A 243 11.96 -3.33 -1.48
C GLY A 243 13.20 -3.76 -2.29
N GLY A 244 13.53 -3.04 -3.36
CA GLY A 244 14.77 -3.24 -4.12
C GLY A 244 16.01 -2.73 -3.39
N LEU A 245 15.90 -1.55 -2.77
CA LEU A 245 17.02 -0.91 -2.05
C LEU A 245 17.62 -1.87 -1.01
N MET A 246 16.80 -2.57 -0.22
CA MET A 246 17.28 -3.53 0.79
C MET A 246 18.13 -4.69 0.24
N TRP A 247 17.95 -5.07 -1.04
CA TRP A 247 18.78 -6.09 -1.71
C TRP A 247 20.04 -5.50 -2.35
N GLU A 248 20.05 -4.21 -2.64
CA GLU A 248 21.23 -3.48 -3.17
C GLU A 248 22.15 -2.99 -2.05
N THR A 249 21.63 -2.60 -0.88
CA THR A 249 22.42 -2.06 0.24
C THR A 249 23.65 -2.91 0.63
N PRO A 250 23.60 -4.26 0.70
CA PRO A 250 24.78 -5.05 1.01
C PRO A 250 25.90 -4.89 -0.02
N TRP A 251 25.55 -4.85 -1.32
CA TRP A 251 26.50 -4.64 -2.42
C TRP A 251 27.05 -3.21 -2.42
N LEU A 252 26.17 -2.23 -2.23
CA LEU A 252 26.54 -0.81 -2.18
C LEU A 252 27.48 -0.49 -1.01
N ARG A 253 27.42 -1.22 0.11
CA ARG A 253 28.37 -1.06 1.23
C ARG A 253 29.81 -1.49 0.92
N PHE A 254 30.03 -2.38 -0.06
CA PHE A 254 31.38 -2.68 -0.54
C PHE A 254 31.93 -1.54 -1.41
N PHE A 255 31.06 -0.85 -2.15
CA PHE A 255 31.42 0.36 -2.90
C PHE A 255 31.36 1.58 -1.97
N LYS A 256 32.49 1.87 -1.32
CA LYS A 256 32.75 2.91 -0.29
C LYS A 256 32.51 4.38 -0.73
N TYR A 257 31.60 4.62 -1.67
CA TYR A 257 31.30 5.87 -2.37
C TYR A 257 29.83 6.30 -2.26
N CYS A 258 28.93 5.42 -1.79
CA CYS A 258 27.53 5.75 -1.58
C CYS A 258 27.30 6.28 -0.16
N SER A 259 26.84 7.53 -0.03
CA SER A 259 26.31 8.05 1.24
C SER A 259 24.98 7.36 1.59
N ASP A 260 24.71 7.22 2.90
CA ASP A 260 23.46 6.67 3.40
C ASP A 260 22.27 7.52 2.91
N VAL A 261 21.20 6.84 2.48
CA VAL A 261 19.95 7.48 2.06
C VAL A 261 19.21 7.96 3.30
N PRO A 262 18.63 9.19 3.30
CA PRO A 262 17.79 9.67 4.40
C PRO A 262 16.71 8.66 4.80
N GLY A 263 16.42 8.56 6.09
CA GLY A 263 15.54 7.53 6.61
C GLY A 263 14.07 7.81 6.29
N ASP A 264 13.27 6.77 6.00
CA ASP A 264 11.80 6.87 5.83
C ASP A 264 11.14 7.77 6.89
N ASN A 265 11.62 7.68 8.13
CA ASN A 265 11.14 8.44 9.28
C ASN A 265 11.28 9.96 9.08
N GLU A 266 12.33 10.42 8.42
CA GLU A 266 12.61 11.85 8.19
C GLU A 266 11.64 12.41 7.17
N LEU A 267 11.44 11.72 6.04
CA LEU A 267 10.43 12.10 5.04
C LEU A 267 9.00 11.98 5.60
N GLN A 268 8.73 10.98 6.44
CA GLN A 268 7.43 10.83 7.09
C GLN A 268 7.17 11.96 8.10
N ASN A 269 8.16 12.36 8.90
CA ASN A 269 8.04 13.51 9.80
C ASN A 269 7.86 14.83 9.02
N MET A 270 8.53 14.96 7.87
CA MET A 270 8.42 16.10 6.96
C MET A 270 7.05 16.18 6.29
N GLU A 271 6.49 15.07 5.78
CA GLU A 271 5.13 15.05 5.25
C GLU A 271 4.10 15.35 6.35
N ILE A 272 4.28 14.83 7.57
CA ILE A 272 3.38 15.12 8.69
C ILE A 272 3.40 16.61 9.04
N THR A 273 4.57 17.23 9.23
CA THR A 273 4.69 18.68 9.52
C THR A 273 4.06 19.55 8.43
N ILE A 274 4.36 19.28 7.16
CA ILE A 274 3.84 20.03 6.02
C ILE A 274 2.31 19.80 5.87
N ARG A 275 1.79 18.61 6.18
CA ARG A 275 0.35 18.36 6.25
C ARG A 275 -0.33 19.09 7.42
N GLY A 276 0.40 19.32 8.53
CA GLY A 276 -0.04 20.20 9.62
C GLY A 276 -0.28 21.63 9.14
N MET A 277 0.67 22.18 8.37
CA MET A 277 0.52 23.49 7.71
C MET A 277 -0.71 23.52 6.77
N GLU A 278 -0.95 22.46 6.00
CA GLU A 278 -2.14 22.35 5.14
C GLU A 278 -3.45 22.31 5.96
N ILE A 279 -3.49 21.60 7.08
CA ILE A 279 -4.65 21.53 8.01
C ILE A 279 -4.91 22.89 8.67
N ALA A 280 -3.85 23.62 9.04
CA ALA A 280 -3.95 24.96 9.60
C ALA A 280 -4.67 25.92 8.63
N LEU A 281 -4.12 26.06 7.42
CA LEU A 281 -4.59 27.03 6.43
C LEU A 281 -5.98 26.69 5.87
N THR A 282 -6.31 25.40 5.75
CA THR A 282 -7.67 24.97 5.37
C THR A 282 -8.71 25.14 6.48
N SER A 283 -8.29 25.56 7.68
CA SER A 283 -9.14 25.86 8.83
C SER A 283 -9.18 27.36 9.18
N CYS A 284 -8.48 28.22 8.45
CA CYS A 284 -8.55 29.68 8.59
C CYS A 284 -9.92 30.20 8.11
N PRO A 285 -10.70 30.91 8.95
CA PRO A 285 -11.93 31.58 8.51
C PRO A 285 -11.65 32.88 7.75
N SER A 286 -10.49 33.49 8.01
CA SER A 286 -9.90 34.61 7.25
C SER A 286 -8.39 34.62 7.49
N PHE A 287 -7.62 35.10 6.51
CA PHE A 287 -6.16 35.22 6.63
C PHE A 287 -5.82 36.55 7.33
N SER A 288 -5.81 36.50 8.68
CA SER A 288 -5.69 37.69 9.53
C SER A 288 -4.28 38.27 9.54
N THR A 289 -4.16 39.56 9.22
CA THR A 289 -2.90 40.31 9.16
C THR A 289 -2.21 40.55 10.51
N VAL A 290 -2.90 40.31 11.62
CA VAL A 290 -2.51 40.78 12.98
C VAL A 290 -1.29 40.06 13.57
N LEU A 291 -0.85 38.92 13.00
CA LEU A 291 0.23 38.08 13.57
C LEU A 291 1.48 37.94 12.65
N VAL A 292 1.64 38.80 11.64
CA VAL A 292 2.69 38.66 10.62
C VAL A 292 3.71 39.79 10.71
N THR A 293 4.80 39.57 11.45
CA THR A 293 6.02 40.38 11.36
C THR A 293 6.87 39.99 10.15
N GLU A 294 7.67 40.92 9.64
CA GLU A 294 8.66 40.65 8.58
C GLU A 294 9.73 39.64 9.03
N GLU A 295 9.99 39.54 10.34
CA GLU A 295 10.88 38.53 10.94
C GLU A 295 10.35 37.11 10.72
N LEU A 296 9.05 36.88 10.91
CA LEU A 296 8.40 35.61 10.63
C LEU A 296 8.46 35.26 9.13
N LYS A 297 8.30 36.25 8.26
CA LYS A 297 8.44 36.11 6.80
C LYS A 297 9.89 35.73 6.41
N GLY A 298 10.88 36.38 7.01
CA GLY A 298 12.29 36.00 6.88
C GLY A 298 12.59 34.58 7.37
N ALA A 299 12.06 34.19 8.53
CA ALA A 299 12.20 32.84 9.07
C ALA A 299 11.56 31.77 8.16
N LEU A 300 10.38 32.03 7.60
CA LEU A 300 9.70 31.15 6.64
C LEU A 300 10.47 31.02 5.32
N GLN A 301 11.06 32.10 4.83
CA GLN A 301 11.89 32.07 3.62
C GLN A 301 13.19 31.26 3.88
N HIS A 302 13.86 31.51 5.01
CA HIS A 302 15.04 30.73 5.44
C HIS A 302 14.73 29.24 5.67
N MET A 303 13.57 28.89 6.22
CA MET A 303 13.09 27.50 6.30
C MET A 303 13.04 26.82 4.92
N SER A 304 12.50 27.51 3.90
CA SER A 304 12.44 26.98 2.53
C SER A 304 13.83 26.70 1.94
N GLU A 305 14.85 27.50 2.31
CA GLU A 305 16.23 27.28 1.88
C GLU A 305 16.91 26.14 2.64
N GLN A 306 16.70 26.03 3.96
CA GLN A 306 17.25 24.94 4.75
C GLN A 306 16.77 23.56 4.31
N ILE A 307 15.52 23.44 3.84
CA ILE A 307 14.98 22.21 3.25
C ILE A 307 15.83 21.76 2.04
N CYS A 308 16.24 22.70 1.19
CA CYS A 308 17.12 22.44 0.04
C CYS A 308 18.52 22.02 0.51
N ARG A 309 19.14 22.83 1.38
CA ARG A 309 20.50 22.59 1.89
C ARG A 309 20.63 21.25 2.63
N LYS A 310 19.63 20.85 3.45
CA LYS A 310 19.57 19.54 4.10
C LYS A 310 19.52 18.38 3.09
N SER A 311 18.88 18.55 1.92
CA SER A 311 18.87 17.55 0.85
C SER A 311 20.21 17.49 0.08
N GLU A 312 20.92 18.61 -0.05
CA GLU A 312 22.18 18.73 -0.79
C GLU A 312 23.40 18.26 0.04
N GLN A 313 23.42 18.57 1.34
CA GLN A 313 24.53 18.30 2.26
C GLN A 313 24.79 16.80 2.53
N THR A 314 23.90 15.89 2.15
CA THR A 314 24.16 14.42 2.11
C THR A 314 25.24 13.99 1.10
N THR A 315 25.93 14.95 0.49
CA THR A 315 27.04 14.77 -0.45
C THR A 315 28.42 14.93 0.21
N HIS A 316 28.56 15.71 1.30
CA HIS A 316 29.85 15.90 1.98
C HIS A 316 29.70 16.01 3.52
N GLN A 317 30.49 15.17 4.21
CA GLN A 317 30.93 15.18 5.60
C GLN A 317 30.16 16.06 6.61
N GLU A 318 29.62 15.44 7.67
CA GLU A 318 28.88 16.07 8.77
C GLU A 318 29.67 17.19 9.48
N THR A 319 29.58 18.41 8.97
CA THR A 319 29.98 19.61 9.69
C THR A 319 28.83 20.03 10.57
N LYS A 320 28.99 19.94 11.90
CA LYS A 320 28.09 20.59 12.85
C LYS A 320 28.08 22.09 12.60
N VAL A 321 27.04 22.58 11.94
CA VAL A 321 26.68 24.00 12.01
C VAL A 321 25.90 24.18 13.30
N ASP A 322 26.62 24.49 14.38
CA ASP A 322 26.01 24.90 15.64
C ASP A 322 25.31 26.26 15.40
N LEU A 323 24.01 26.20 15.08
CA LEU A 323 23.20 27.38 14.81
C LEU A 323 22.92 28.09 16.14
N HIS A 324 23.24 29.39 16.20
CA HIS A 324 22.90 30.22 17.37
C HIS A 324 21.39 30.13 17.64
N ASN A 325 21.06 29.89 18.91
CA ASN A 325 19.75 29.39 19.33
C ASN A 325 18.72 30.53 19.53
N GLU A 326 18.67 31.47 18.61
CA GLU A 326 17.73 32.60 18.61
C GLU A 326 16.50 32.23 17.77
N SER A 327 15.35 32.02 18.42
CA SER A 327 14.08 31.82 17.72
C SER A 327 13.29 33.15 17.66
N PRO A 328 13.23 33.84 16.50
CA PRO A 328 12.71 35.21 16.38
C PRO A 328 11.18 35.23 16.21
N LEU A 329 10.45 34.41 16.98
CA LEU A 329 9.10 34.01 16.60
C LEU A 329 7.99 34.87 17.21
N ILE A 330 8.18 35.42 18.42
CA ILE A 330 7.28 36.38 19.06
C ILE A 330 8.11 37.30 19.98
N HIS A 331 8.07 38.61 19.73
CA HIS A 331 8.41 39.65 20.72
C HIS A 331 7.08 40.30 21.17
N ASN A 332 7.01 40.82 22.39
CA ASN A 332 5.73 41.21 23.01
C ASN A 332 5.20 42.55 22.46
N ASP A 333 3.95 42.57 21.97
CA ASP A 333 2.83 43.15 22.73
C ASP A 333 1.48 43.06 21.97
N THR A 334 0.36 43.24 22.70
CA THR A 334 -1.00 43.44 22.13
C THR A 334 -1.65 42.26 21.38
N ILE A 335 -1.44 41.00 21.81
CA ILE A 335 -2.18 39.85 21.25
C ILE A 335 -3.29 39.38 22.21
N SER A 336 -4.53 39.80 21.95
CA SER A 336 -5.73 39.14 22.50
C SER A 336 -6.20 38.04 21.54
N PRO A 337 -6.05 36.74 21.87
CA PRO A 337 -6.29 35.67 20.91
C PRO A 337 -7.79 35.38 20.73
N SER A 338 -8.32 35.82 19.59
CA SER A 338 -9.65 35.43 19.10
C SER A 338 -9.65 34.02 18.52
N GLN A 339 -10.82 33.39 18.37
CA GLN A 339 -10.97 32.09 17.69
C GLN A 339 -10.38 32.06 16.27
N THR A 340 -10.25 33.21 15.61
CA THR A 340 -9.66 33.33 14.26
C THR A 340 -8.12 33.24 14.24
N SER A 341 -7.45 33.33 15.39
CA SER A 341 -5.97 33.33 15.51
C SER A 341 -5.34 31.95 15.75
N LEU A 342 -6.11 30.98 16.27
CA LEU A 342 -5.63 29.64 16.62
C LEU A 342 -4.98 28.86 15.45
N PRO A 343 -5.50 28.91 14.21
CA PRO A 343 -4.84 28.24 13.08
C PRO A 343 -3.42 28.75 12.84
N THR A 344 -3.18 30.05 13.06
CA THR A 344 -1.87 30.67 12.88
C THR A 344 -0.87 30.20 13.94
N PHE A 345 -1.29 30.08 15.22
CA PHE A 345 -0.45 29.48 16.26
C PHE A 345 -0.15 27.99 15.99
N PHE A 346 -1.12 27.23 15.48
CA PHE A 346 -0.90 25.84 15.08
C PHE A 346 0.07 25.73 13.88
N PHE A 347 -0.04 26.61 12.89
CA PHE A 347 0.92 26.71 11.78
C PHE A 347 2.35 27.01 12.29
N LEU A 348 2.49 27.95 13.23
CA LEU A 348 3.77 28.28 13.87
C LEU A 348 4.37 27.08 14.63
N SER A 349 3.56 26.29 15.34
CA SER A 349 4.01 25.05 15.98
C SER A 349 4.47 23.99 14.96
N CYS A 350 3.77 23.85 13.83
CA CYS A 350 4.18 22.98 12.73
C CYS A 350 5.50 23.44 12.08
N ALA A 351 5.71 24.75 11.94
CA ALA A 351 6.95 25.33 11.44
C ALA A 351 8.13 25.13 12.42
N LYS A 352 7.91 25.34 13.73
CA LYS A 352 8.88 25.01 14.80
C LYS A 352 9.33 23.55 14.70
N MET A 353 8.38 22.61 14.58
CA MET A 353 8.67 21.17 14.48
C MET A 353 9.44 20.77 13.21
N LEU A 354 9.27 21.52 12.10
CA LEU A 354 10.00 21.29 10.84
C LEU A 354 11.44 21.81 10.90
N LEU A 355 11.70 22.90 11.63
CA LEU A 355 13.05 23.44 11.86
C LEU A 355 13.91 22.53 12.72
N THR A 356 13.40 22.17 13.90
CA THR A 356 14.14 21.49 14.98
C THR A 356 14.49 20.02 14.68
N ASN A 357 13.98 19.45 13.58
CA ASN A 357 14.00 18.01 13.28
C ASN A 357 13.47 17.15 14.47
N SER A 358 12.70 17.74 15.39
CA SER A 358 12.44 17.16 16.72
C SER A 358 11.30 16.14 16.70
N SER A 359 11.59 14.98 16.11
CA SER A 359 10.92 13.75 16.52
C SER A 359 11.09 13.58 18.04
N PRO A 360 10.04 13.22 18.81
CA PRO A 360 10.15 13.00 20.25
C PRO A 360 11.28 12.01 20.56
N SER A 361 12.23 12.48 21.38
CA SER A 361 13.61 11.96 21.44
C SER A 361 13.76 10.51 21.92
N LEU A 362 12.70 9.90 22.47
CA LEU A 362 12.68 8.53 22.96
C LEU A 362 12.88 7.47 21.85
N LEU A 363 12.53 7.77 20.59
CA LEU A 363 12.47 6.74 19.53
C LEU A 363 13.84 6.21 19.05
N LYS A 364 14.98 6.79 19.49
CA LYS A 364 16.32 6.36 19.06
C LYS A 364 16.88 5.14 19.82
N ASN A 365 16.29 4.74 20.96
CA ASN A 365 16.92 3.77 21.87
C ASN A 365 16.42 2.31 21.75
N SER A 366 15.36 2.04 20.99
CA SER A 366 14.84 0.68 20.81
C SER A 366 15.64 -0.12 19.77
N LYS A 367 16.85 -0.58 20.13
CA LYS A 367 17.58 -1.60 19.36
C LYS A 367 16.81 -2.92 19.38
N PRO A 368 16.44 -3.52 18.23
CA PRO A 368 15.88 -4.86 18.19
C PRO A 368 16.98 -5.91 18.37
N ASN A 369 17.46 -6.08 19.61
CA ASN A 369 18.41 -7.14 19.96
C ASN A 369 17.71 -8.51 19.89
N ALA A 370 17.73 -9.12 18.71
CA ALA A 370 17.30 -10.49 18.48
C ALA A 370 18.30 -11.21 17.54
N GLU A 371 19.37 -11.75 18.12
CA GLU A 371 20.28 -12.65 17.40
C GLU A 371 19.59 -14.01 17.16
N VAL A 372 18.84 -14.10 16.07
CA VAL A 372 18.08 -15.29 15.71
C VAL A 372 19.01 -16.37 15.14
N HIS A 373 19.48 -17.28 16.01
CA HIS A 373 20.25 -18.47 15.58
C HIS A 373 19.48 -19.27 14.49
N PRO A 374 20.02 -19.41 13.27
CA PRO A 374 19.26 -19.92 12.13
C PRO A 374 18.81 -21.38 12.29
N LYS A 375 19.61 -22.22 12.96
CA LYS A 375 19.29 -23.64 13.19
C LYS A 375 18.02 -23.86 14.03
N ARG A 376 17.69 -22.96 14.97
CA ARG A 376 16.50 -23.10 15.84
C ARG A 376 15.20 -22.65 15.15
N LEU A 377 15.31 -21.89 14.06
CA LEU A 377 14.16 -21.35 13.34
C LEU A 377 13.47 -22.42 12.46
N TRP A 378 14.24 -23.28 11.80
CA TRP A 378 13.72 -24.23 10.80
C TRP A 378 12.76 -25.28 11.38
N HIS A 379 13.06 -25.89 12.54
CA HIS A 379 12.11 -26.80 13.20
C HIS A 379 10.87 -26.07 13.75
N ASN A 380 11.02 -24.85 14.27
CA ASN A 380 9.91 -24.05 14.78
C ASN A 380 9.00 -23.47 13.67
N ILE A 381 9.40 -23.57 12.40
CA ILE A 381 8.57 -23.23 11.24
C ILE A 381 7.65 -24.40 10.86
N TRP A 382 8.17 -25.63 10.80
CA TRP A 382 7.39 -26.80 10.35
C TRP A 382 6.36 -27.28 11.38
N MET A 383 6.61 -27.05 12.67
CA MET A 383 5.77 -27.53 13.78
C MET A 383 4.69 -26.53 14.24
N LYS A 384 4.57 -25.35 13.61
CA LYS A 384 3.49 -24.40 13.95
C LYS A 384 2.22 -24.73 13.18
N ARG A 385 1.12 -24.92 13.92
CA ARG A 385 -0.23 -25.10 13.35
C ARG A 385 -0.57 -23.89 12.45
N PRO A 386 -0.88 -24.07 11.16
CA PRO A 386 -1.13 -22.97 10.24
C PRO A 386 -2.39 -22.20 10.63
N ARG A 387 -2.41 -20.89 10.35
CA ARG A 387 -3.57 -20.03 10.67
C ARG A 387 -4.81 -20.45 9.88
N LYS A 388 -6.02 -20.23 10.43
CA LYS A 388 -7.31 -20.45 9.72
C LYS A 388 -7.30 -19.82 8.32
N GLU A 389 -6.80 -18.58 8.19
CA GLU A 389 -6.68 -17.89 6.89
C GLU A 389 -5.68 -18.57 5.92
N THR A 390 -4.53 -19.03 6.41
CA THR A 390 -3.54 -19.77 5.61
C THR A 390 -4.14 -21.07 5.07
N LEU A 391 -4.83 -21.82 5.92
CA LEU A 391 -5.50 -23.07 5.55
C LEU A 391 -6.58 -22.83 4.48
N ALA A 392 -7.45 -21.83 4.69
CA ALA A 392 -8.49 -21.47 3.73
C ALA A 392 -7.94 -20.95 2.39
N PHE A 393 -6.81 -20.22 2.40
CA PHE A 393 -6.11 -19.82 1.17
C PHE A 393 -5.51 -21.04 0.45
N ALA A 394 -4.82 -21.91 1.19
CA ALA A 394 -4.14 -23.08 0.65
C ALA A 394 -5.12 -24.08 0.01
N PHE A 395 -6.25 -24.33 0.67
CA PHE A 395 -7.30 -25.20 0.16
C PHE A 395 -7.91 -24.66 -1.14
N LYS A 396 -8.23 -23.36 -1.22
CA LYS A 396 -8.75 -22.74 -2.46
C LYS A 396 -7.76 -22.85 -3.61
N CYS A 397 -6.47 -22.59 -3.36
CA CYS A 397 -5.43 -22.74 -4.39
C CYS A 397 -5.39 -24.19 -4.91
N SER A 398 -5.34 -25.14 -3.99
CA SER A 398 -5.31 -26.58 -4.25
C SER A 398 -6.47 -27.05 -5.13
N VAL A 399 -7.70 -26.74 -4.72
CA VAL A 399 -8.91 -27.15 -5.46
C VAL A 399 -8.99 -26.44 -6.82
N SER A 400 -8.72 -25.14 -6.91
CA SER A 400 -8.80 -24.43 -8.20
C SER A 400 -7.72 -24.87 -9.19
N LEU A 401 -6.50 -25.18 -8.74
CA LEU A 401 -5.42 -25.68 -9.59
C LEU A 401 -5.70 -27.10 -10.10
N GLY A 402 -6.13 -28.01 -9.22
CA GLY A 402 -6.47 -29.39 -9.60
C GLY A 402 -7.66 -29.45 -10.55
N LEU A 403 -8.75 -28.73 -10.24
CA LEU A 403 -9.97 -28.74 -11.05
C LEU A 403 -9.76 -28.08 -12.42
N ALA A 404 -9.01 -26.98 -12.50
CA ALA A 404 -8.64 -26.36 -13.78
C ALA A 404 -7.74 -27.25 -14.64
N MET A 405 -6.76 -27.94 -14.04
CA MET A 405 -5.93 -28.91 -14.78
C MET A 405 -6.77 -30.09 -15.30
N TRP A 406 -7.70 -30.60 -14.50
CA TRP A 406 -8.55 -31.72 -14.88
C TRP A 406 -9.49 -31.38 -16.03
N LEU A 407 -10.25 -30.28 -15.92
CA LEU A 407 -11.13 -29.82 -17.01
C LEU A 407 -10.34 -29.39 -18.25
N GLY A 408 -9.15 -28.79 -18.07
CA GLY A 408 -8.24 -28.48 -19.17
C GLY A 408 -7.82 -29.73 -19.95
N LEU A 409 -7.35 -30.78 -19.27
CA LEU A 409 -6.94 -32.05 -19.89
C LEU A 409 -8.10 -32.89 -20.46
N LEU A 410 -9.33 -32.64 -20.03
CA LEU A 410 -10.53 -33.19 -20.67
C LEU A 410 -10.88 -32.48 -21.99
N PHE A 411 -10.60 -31.18 -22.08
CA PHE A 411 -10.84 -30.38 -23.29
C PHE A 411 -9.72 -30.55 -24.33
N ASP A 412 -8.46 -30.40 -23.93
CA ASP A 412 -7.26 -30.59 -24.76
C ASP A 412 -6.30 -31.55 -24.04
N LYS A 413 -6.19 -32.79 -24.54
CA LYS A 413 -5.32 -33.83 -23.96
C LYS A 413 -3.83 -33.54 -24.12
N GLU A 414 -3.45 -32.73 -25.09
CA GLU A 414 -2.05 -32.41 -25.41
C GLU A 414 -1.59 -31.13 -24.71
N ASN A 415 -2.49 -30.18 -24.45
CA ASN A 415 -2.13 -28.85 -23.95
C ASN A 415 -2.97 -28.32 -22.78
N GLY A 416 -3.93 -29.09 -22.24
CA GLY A 416 -4.87 -28.64 -21.20
C GLY A 416 -4.25 -28.04 -19.91
N PHE A 417 -2.93 -28.16 -19.73
CA PHE A 417 -2.16 -27.53 -18.65
C PHE A 417 -2.25 -26.00 -18.61
N TRP A 418 -2.53 -25.34 -19.72
CA TRP A 418 -2.67 -23.87 -19.74
C TRP A 418 -3.87 -23.37 -18.94
N ALA A 419 -4.92 -24.17 -18.74
CA ALA A 419 -6.00 -23.84 -17.79
C ALA A 419 -5.46 -23.75 -16.36
N GLY A 420 -4.65 -24.72 -15.93
CA GLY A 420 -3.96 -24.71 -14.63
C GLY A 420 -2.93 -23.59 -14.51
N LEU A 421 -2.17 -23.30 -15.58
CA LEU A 421 -1.18 -22.21 -15.58
C LEU A 421 -1.86 -20.83 -15.52
N THR A 422 -3.05 -20.69 -16.12
CA THR A 422 -3.89 -19.50 -15.98
C THR A 422 -4.24 -19.27 -14.51
N VAL A 423 -4.67 -20.31 -13.79
CA VAL A 423 -4.93 -20.23 -12.33
C VAL A 423 -3.66 -19.88 -11.53
N ALA A 424 -2.52 -20.50 -11.83
CA ALA A 424 -1.24 -20.14 -11.20
C ALA A 424 -0.88 -18.65 -11.40
N SER A 425 -1.24 -18.09 -12.56
CA SER A 425 -1.06 -16.67 -12.88
C SER A 425 -2.15 -15.75 -12.28
N SER A 426 -3.36 -16.24 -12.02
CA SER A 426 -4.52 -15.44 -11.60
C SER A 426 -4.63 -15.22 -10.11
N LEU A 427 -4.05 -16.11 -9.31
CA LEU A 427 -3.92 -15.95 -7.86
C LEU A 427 -3.40 -14.55 -7.50
N ALA A 428 -3.87 -13.99 -6.39
CA ALA A 428 -3.34 -12.73 -5.83
C ALA A 428 -3.21 -12.84 -4.30
N GLN A 429 -2.30 -12.07 -3.70
CA GLN A 429 -2.17 -12.05 -2.25
C GLN A 429 -3.15 -11.05 -1.63
N GLY A 430 -4.09 -11.58 -0.85
CA GLY A 430 -5.05 -10.79 -0.08
C GLY A 430 -6.41 -10.64 -0.76
N LYS A 431 -7.35 -10.08 0.00
CA LYS A 431 -8.76 -9.91 -0.35
C LYS A 431 -8.96 -8.73 -1.33
N ILE A 432 -8.48 -8.89 -2.56
CA ILE A 432 -8.90 -8.11 -3.75
C ILE A 432 -10.13 -8.82 -4.34
N ALA A 433 -11.08 -8.07 -4.89
CA ALA A 433 -12.27 -8.66 -5.52
C ALA A 433 -11.89 -9.61 -6.67
N THR A 434 -12.08 -10.91 -6.49
CA THR A 434 -11.64 -11.98 -7.40
C THR A 434 -12.07 -11.74 -8.85
N PHE A 435 -13.32 -11.33 -9.05
CA PHE A 435 -13.89 -11.03 -10.36
C PHE A 435 -13.18 -9.91 -11.12
N THR A 436 -12.60 -8.91 -10.43
CA THR A 436 -11.95 -7.76 -11.08
C THR A 436 -10.61 -8.18 -11.67
N ILE A 437 -9.87 -9.01 -10.92
CA ILE A 437 -8.64 -9.66 -11.41
C ILE A 437 -8.99 -10.59 -12.56
N ALA A 438 -9.98 -11.48 -12.41
CA ALA A 438 -10.34 -12.45 -13.44
C ALA A 438 -10.79 -11.76 -14.75
N ASN A 439 -11.64 -10.73 -14.68
CA ASN A 439 -12.07 -9.94 -15.83
C ASN A 439 -10.89 -9.20 -16.48
N ALA A 440 -10.05 -8.53 -15.69
CA ALA A 440 -8.84 -7.86 -16.18
C ALA A 440 -7.87 -8.83 -16.88
N GLN A 441 -7.75 -10.06 -16.38
CA GLN A 441 -6.90 -11.07 -17.01
C GLN A 441 -7.53 -11.67 -18.26
N ALA A 442 -8.84 -11.89 -18.30
CA ALA A 442 -9.56 -12.30 -19.50
C ALA A 442 -9.41 -11.25 -20.62
N GLN A 443 -9.62 -9.96 -20.31
CA GLN A 443 -9.41 -8.86 -21.25
C GLN A 443 -7.95 -8.80 -21.73
N GLY A 444 -6.99 -8.91 -20.81
CA GLY A 444 -5.56 -8.95 -21.14
C GLY A 444 -5.25 -10.09 -22.11
N ILE A 445 -5.58 -11.32 -21.74
CA ILE A 445 -5.36 -12.52 -22.56
C ILE A 445 -6.01 -12.35 -23.94
N ALA A 446 -7.26 -11.87 -24.01
CA ALA A 446 -7.95 -11.63 -25.28
C ALA A 446 -7.20 -10.64 -26.19
N PHE A 447 -6.77 -9.46 -25.68
CA PHE A 447 -5.96 -8.53 -26.45
C PHE A 447 -4.62 -9.13 -26.89
N GLY A 448 -3.97 -9.89 -26.00
CA GLY A 448 -2.74 -10.61 -26.30
C GLY A 448 -2.91 -11.67 -27.39
N SER A 449 -4.00 -12.43 -27.35
CA SER A 449 -4.31 -13.46 -28.34
C SER A 449 -4.63 -12.88 -29.71
N VAL A 450 -5.42 -11.80 -29.78
CA VAL A 450 -5.68 -11.08 -31.05
C VAL A 450 -4.36 -10.57 -31.65
N TYR A 451 -3.48 -9.97 -30.85
CA TYR A 451 -2.17 -9.54 -31.33
C TYR A 451 -1.29 -10.73 -31.78
N GLY A 452 -1.31 -11.83 -31.05
CA GLY A 452 -0.58 -13.05 -31.40
C GLY A 452 -0.98 -13.63 -32.76
N VAL A 453 -2.29 -13.67 -33.07
CA VAL A 453 -2.81 -14.10 -34.38
C VAL A 453 -2.38 -13.15 -35.50
N LEU A 454 -2.41 -11.83 -35.27
CA LEU A 454 -1.92 -10.83 -36.22
C LEU A 454 -0.41 -10.98 -36.48
N GLY A 455 0.39 -11.15 -35.43
CA GLY A 455 1.83 -11.40 -35.55
C GLY A 455 2.15 -12.69 -36.32
N CYS A 456 1.47 -13.80 -36.01
CA CYS A 456 1.59 -15.06 -36.75
C CYS A 456 1.17 -14.94 -38.22
N SER A 457 0.22 -14.06 -38.54
CA SER A 457 -0.23 -13.81 -39.91
C SER A 457 0.79 -12.98 -40.72
N ILE A 458 1.36 -11.93 -40.10
CA ILE A 458 2.36 -11.05 -40.73
C ILE A 458 3.69 -11.80 -40.95
N PHE A 459 4.16 -12.56 -39.96
CA PHE A 459 5.45 -13.26 -40.01
C PHE A 459 5.35 -14.70 -40.58
N LYS A 460 4.24 -15.04 -41.24
CA LYS A 460 3.96 -16.37 -41.82
C LYS A 460 5.05 -16.86 -42.80
N SER A 461 5.80 -15.96 -43.43
CA SER A 461 6.85 -16.29 -44.40
C SER A 461 8.25 -16.47 -43.80
N ILE A 462 8.47 -16.15 -42.51
CA ILE A 462 9.80 -16.20 -41.88
C ILE A 462 9.66 -16.68 -40.42
N ASP A 463 9.57 -18.01 -40.24
CA ASP A 463 9.35 -18.62 -38.92
C ASP A 463 10.36 -18.16 -37.85
N ASN A 464 11.62 -18.00 -38.23
CA ASN A 464 12.71 -17.57 -37.35
C ASN A 464 12.60 -16.11 -36.87
N LEU A 465 11.73 -15.28 -37.46
CA LEU A 465 11.50 -13.88 -37.07
C LEU A 465 10.19 -13.66 -36.31
N LYS A 466 9.39 -14.69 -36.00
CA LYS A 466 8.18 -14.55 -35.16
C LYS A 466 8.43 -13.85 -33.82
N PHE A 467 9.62 -14.03 -33.24
CA PHE A 467 10.03 -13.33 -32.03
C PHE A 467 10.10 -11.80 -32.20
N LEU A 468 10.45 -11.29 -33.38
CA LEU A 468 10.51 -9.85 -33.67
C LEU A 468 9.12 -9.18 -33.52
N ALA A 469 8.05 -9.93 -33.81
CA ALA A 469 6.67 -9.48 -33.60
C ALA A 469 6.33 -9.20 -32.12
N LEU A 470 7.03 -9.82 -31.15
CA LEU A 470 6.77 -9.55 -29.74
C LEU A 470 7.30 -8.18 -29.28
N LEU A 471 8.28 -7.59 -29.97
CA LEU A 471 8.96 -6.39 -29.46
C LEU A 471 8.05 -5.15 -29.35
N PRO A 472 7.23 -4.79 -30.37
CA PRO A 472 6.27 -3.69 -30.24
C PRO A 472 5.22 -3.96 -29.14
N TRP A 473 4.83 -5.23 -28.97
CA TRP A 473 3.84 -5.63 -27.97
C TRP A 473 4.36 -5.58 -26.53
N ILE A 474 5.63 -5.91 -26.29
CA ILE A 474 6.27 -5.72 -24.98
C ILE A 474 6.24 -4.24 -24.59
N ILE A 475 6.51 -3.33 -25.55
CA ILE A 475 6.43 -1.89 -25.30
C ILE A 475 4.98 -1.46 -25.00
N PHE A 476 4.01 -1.88 -25.83
CA PHE A 476 2.60 -1.53 -25.63
C PHE A 476 2.03 -2.07 -24.31
N SER A 477 2.29 -3.34 -23.98
CA SER A 477 1.82 -3.98 -22.75
C SER A 477 2.44 -3.38 -21.48
N SER A 478 3.71 -2.93 -21.52
CA SER A 478 4.33 -2.14 -20.45
C SER A 478 3.63 -0.78 -20.23
N PHE A 479 3.10 -0.14 -21.28
CA PHE A 479 2.25 1.04 -21.13
C PHE A 479 0.84 0.71 -20.61
N LEU A 480 0.19 -0.36 -21.08
CA LEU A 480 -1.10 -0.83 -20.56
C LEU A 480 -1.04 -1.13 -19.06
N LYS A 481 -0.01 -1.85 -18.61
CA LYS A 481 0.29 -2.18 -17.20
C LYS A 481 0.25 -0.94 -16.30
N ASN A 482 0.69 0.19 -16.85
CA ASN A 482 0.87 1.47 -16.18
C ASN A 482 -0.26 2.48 -16.46
N SER A 483 -1.37 2.03 -17.05
CA SER A 483 -2.57 2.83 -17.33
C SER A 483 -3.57 2.77 -16.17
N ARG A 484 -4.37 3.83 -15.99
CA ARG A 484 -5.43 3.88 -14.96
C ARG A 484 -6.65 3.00 -15.30
N ILE A 485 -6.87 2.70 -16.59
CA ILE A 485 -8.03 1.95 -17.07
C ILE A 485 -7.80 0.44 -16.92
N TYR A 486 -6.63 -0.04 -17.33
CA TYR A 486 -6.34 -1.48 -17.42
C TYR A 486 -5.42 -1.99 -16.30
N GLY A 487 -4.50 -1.15 -15.81
CA GLY A 487 -3.63 -1.49 -14.69
C GLY A 487 -2.75 -2.72 -14.88
N GLN A 488 -2.09 -3.14 -13.79
CA GLN A 488 -1.03 -4.13 -13.85
C GLN A 488 -1.48 -5.53 -14.30
N SER A 489 -2.71 -5.92 -13.98
CA SER A 489 -3.23 -7.26 -14.27
C SER A 489 -3.43 -7.48 -15.77
N VAL A 490 -4.12 -6.55 -16.45
CA VAL A 490 -4.33 -6.60 -17.91
C VAL A 490 -3.00 -6.56 -18.65
N GLY A 491 -2.08 -5.66 -18.28
CA GLY A 491 -0.80 -5.50 -18.99
C GLY A 491 0.06 -6.77 -18.97
N ILE A 492 0.15 -7.44 -17.83
CA ILE A 492 0.87 -8.72 -17.71
C ILE A 492 0.14 -9.83 -18.47
N SER A 493 -1.19 -9.93 -18.36
CA SER A 493 -1.99 -10.93 -19.09
C SER A 493 -1.98 -10.73 -20.61
N ALA A 494 -1.89 -9.48 -21.10
CA ALA A 494 -1.75 -9.16 -22.51
C ALA A 494 -0.39 -9.58 -23.07
N LEU A 495 0.69 -9.34 -22.31
CA LEU A 495 2.01 -9.84 -22.68
C LEU A 495 2.03 -11.38 -22.70
N LEU A 496 1.45 -12.03 -21.68
CA LEU A 496 1.33 -13.49 -21.61
C LEU A 496 0.55 -14.06 -22.80
N GLY A 497 -0.64 -13.54 -23.11
CA GLY A 497 -1.48 -14.05 -24.21
C GLY A 497 -0.82 -13.98 -25.59
N ALA A 498 -0.04 -12.93 -25.86
CA ALA A 498 0.73 -12.82 -27.11
C ALA A 498 1.91 -13.80 -27.15
N VAL A 499 2.64 -13.97 -26.04
CA VAL A 499 3.74 -14.96 -25.93
C VAL A 499 3.23 -16.38 -26.09
N MET A 500 2.06 -16.71 -25.53
CA MET A 500 1.42 -18.02 -25.66
C MET A 500 1.11 -18.37 -27.12
N ILE A 501 0.80 -17.37 -27.97
CA ILE A 501 0.51 -17.60 -29.39
C ILE A 501 1.75 -17.55 -30.28
N LEU A 502 2.65 -16.58 -30.07
CA LEU A 502 3.84 -16.38 -30.89
C LEU A 502 5.00 -17.33 -30.55
N GLY A 503 5.05 -17.87 -29.33
CA GLY A 503 6.07 -18.84 -28.87
C GLY A 503 5.86 -20.28 -29.40
N ARG A 504 5.30 -20.44 -30.61
CA ARG A 504 4.87 -21.73 -31.16
C ARG A 504 5.83 -22.29 -32.22
N GLU A 505 6.09 -23.59 -32.07
CA GLU A 505 6.49 -24.50 -33.14
C GLU A 505 5.33 -25.51 -33.40
N ASN A 506 5.07 -25.86 -34.67
CA ASN A 506 4.38 -27.09 -35.11
C ASN A 506 2.91 -27.39 -34.71
N TYR A 507 2.01 -26.40 -34.59
CA TYR A 507 0.56 -26.65 -34.63
C TYR A 507 -0.11 -25.73 -35.67
N GLY A 508 -1.25 -26.18 -36.22
CA GLY A 508 -1.92 -25.69 -37.44
C GLY A 508 -2.47 -24.24 -37.43
N PRO A 509 -3.71 -24.00 -37.94
CA PRO A 509 -4.19 -22.63 -38.16
C PRO A 509 -4.12 -21.75 -36.91
N PRO A 510 -3.60 -20.50 -37.00
CA PRO A 510 -3.51 -19.59 -35.86
C PRO A 510 -4.86 -19.29 -35.18
N ASN A 511 -5.96 -19.33 -35.93
CA ASN A 511 -7.30 -18.97 -35.45
C ASN A 511 -7.87 -20.04 -34.51
N ASP A 512 -8.02 -21.27 -34.99
CA ASP A 512 -8.51 -22.43 -34.22
C ASP A 512 -7.69 -22.60 -32.93
N PHE A 513 -6.38 -22.44 -33.08
CA PHE A 513 -5.42 -22.50 -32.00
C PHE A 513 -5.54 -21.37 -30.96
N ALA A 514 -5.94 -20.16 -31.38
CA ALA A 514 -6.26 -19.06 -30.48
C ALA A 514 -7.59 -19.29 -29.76
N ILE A 515 -8.60 -19.85 -30.44
CA ILE A 515 -9.87 -20.26 -29.85
C ILE A 515 -9.62 -21.30 -28.74
N ILE A 516 -8.79 -22.32 -28.99
CA ILE A 516 -8.43 -23.32 -27.97
C ILE A 516 -7.75 -22.66 -26.76
N ARG A 517 -6.77 -21.76 -26.96
CA ARG A 517 -6.12 -21.04 -25.83
C ARG A 517 -7.13 -20.19 -25.04
N LEU A 518 -8.03 -19.49 -25.72
CA LEU A 518 -9.07 -18.69 -25.06
C LEU A 518 -10.01 -19.58 -24.24
N THR A 519 -10.47 -20.71 -24.78
CA THR A 519 -11.33 -21.66 -24.05
C THR A 519 -10.63 -22.25 -22.81
N GLU A 520 -9.37 -22.68 -22.91
CA GLU A 520 -8.61 -23.15 -21.74
C GLU A 520 -8.44 -22.07 -20.66
N THR A 521 -8.11 -20.84 -21.05
CA THR A 521 -7.94 -19.74 -20.11
C THR A 521 -9.28 -19.36 -19.45
N PHE A 522 -10.39 -19.44 -20.19
CA PHE A 522 -11.74 -19.31 -19.66
C PHE A 522 -12.07 -20.43 -18.66
N ILE A 523 -11.80 -21.71 -19.00
CA ILE A 523 -11.95 -22.85 -18.07
C ILE A 523 -11.17 -22.58 -16.78
N GLY A 524 -9.91 -22.16 -16.86
CA GLY A 524 -9.08 -21.83 -15.70
C GLY A 524 -9.66 -20.71 -14.84
N LEU A 525 -10.08 -19.60 -15.46
CA LEU A 525 -10.69 -18.45 -14.77
C LEU A 525 -12.06 -18.78 -14.15
N SER A 526 -12.87 -19.62 -14.81
CA SER A 526 -14.15 -20.12 -14.26
C SER A 526 -13.92 -21.04 -13.06
N CYS A 527 -12.97 -21.97 -13.13
CA CYS A 527 -12.60 -22.83 -11.99
C CYS A 527 -12.14 -22.00 -10.78
N PHE A 528 -11.27 -21.00 -11.02
CA PHE A 528 -10.79 -20.09 -9.99
C PHE A 528 -11.93 -19.28 -9.34
N THR A 529 -12.80 -18.68 -10.16
CA THR A 529 -13.94 -17.88 -9.68
C THR A 529 -14.95 -18.73 -8.90
N MET A 530 -15.32 -19.91 -9.42
CA MET A 530 -16.24 -20.85 -8.79
C MET A 530 -15.74 -21.30 -7.41
N VAL A 531 -14.48 -21.72 -7.31
CA VAL A 531 -13.87 -22.16 -6.03
C VAL A 531 -13.77 -21.01 -5.02
N GLN A 532 -13.52 -19.78 -5.47
CA GLN A 532 -13.51 -18.61 -4.57
C GLN A 532 -14.91 -18.29 -4.04
N PHE A 533 -15.95 -18.38 -4.88
CA PHE A 533 -17.34 -18.17 -4.48
C PHE A 533 -17.80 -19.23 -3.46
N LEU A 534 -17.62 -20.52 -3.79
CA LEU A 534 -18.05 -21.64 -2.93
C LEU A 534 -17.40 -21.62 -1.55
N PHE A 535 -16.10 -21.31 -1.45
CA PHE A 535 -15.36 -21.46 -0.19
C PHE A 535 -15.15 -20.17 0.61
N ASN A 536 -15.65 -18.99 0.20
CA ASN A 536 -15.80 -17.78 1.03
C ASN A 536 -16.55 -16.67 0.24
N PRO A 537 -17.87 -16.48 0.45
CA PRO A 537 -18.60 -15.31 -0.07
C PRO A 537 -18.38 -14.02 0.75
N LYS A 538 -17.31 -13.90 1.56
CA LYS A 538 -17.01 -12.71 2.39
C LYS A 538 -16.55 -11.51 1.50
N ARG A 539 -17.54 -10.81 0.91
CA ARG A 539 -17.46 -9.63 -0.01
C ARG A 539 -16.44 -8.56 0.44
N ALA A 540 -15.76 -7.89 -0.50
CA ALA A 540 -14.80 -6.82 -0.19
C ALA A 540 -15.45 -5.64 0.56
N ALA A 541 -16.69 -5.28 0.21
CA ALA A 541 -17.50 -4.32 0.96
C ALA A 541 -17.65 -4.69 2.45
N ASN A 542 -17.95 -5.95 2.78
CA ASN A 542 -18.10 -6.39 4.17
C ASN A 542 -16.76 -6.32 4.92
N LEU A 543 -15.65 -6.64 4.25
CA LEU A 543 -14.32 -6.49 4.83
C LEU A 543 -13.95 -5.02 5.12
N ALA A 544 -14.45 -4.07 4.31
CA ALA A 544 -14.35 -2.64 4.59
C ALA A 544 -15.24 -2.22 5.78
N LYS A 545 -16.48 -2.75 5.89
CA LYS A 545 -17.36 -2.55 7.05
C LYS A 545 -16.70 -3.01 8.35
N ASN A 546 -16.21 -4.26 8.42
CA ASN A 546 -15.59 -4.79 9.64
C ASN A 546 -14.30 -4.02 9.99
N GLN A 547 -13.51 -3.59 8.99
CA GLN A 547 -12.33 -2.75 9.25
C GLN A 547 -12.72 -1.37 9.80
N LEU A 548 -13.83 -0.80 9.35
CA LEU A 548 -14.34 0.48 9.86
C LEU A 548 -14.71 0.35 11.35
N HIS A 549 -15.39 -0.73 11.75
CA HIS A 549 -15.70 -1.02 13.15
C HIS A 549 -14.41 -1.04 13.99
N PHE A 550 -13.45 -1.91 13.66
CA PHE A 550 -12.16 -1.98 14.36
C PHE A 550 -11.38 -0.65 14.38
N THR A 551 -11.56 0.21 13.38
CA THR A 551 -10.91 1.54 13.34
C THR A 551 -11.59 2.51 14.32
N MET A 552 -12.92 2.41 14.50
CA MET A 552 -13.66 3.18 15.52
C MET A 552 -13.42 2.66 16.93
N ASP A 553 -13.29 1.34 17.13
CA ASP A 553 -12.92 0.77 18.43
C ASP A 553 -11.53 1.27 18.86
N ILE A 554 -10.56 1.22 17.95
CA ILE A 554 -9.20 1.74 18.21
C ILE A 554 -9.21 3.25 18.44
N LEU A 555 -10.12 4.01 17.81
CA LEU A 555 -10.30 5.44 18.10
C LEU A 555 -10.85 5.67 19.52
N LYS A 556 -11.85 4.91 19.95
CA LYS A 556 -12.41 4.87 21.33
C LYS A 556 -11.29 4.57 22.33
N ASP A 557 -10.49 3.55 22.06
CA ASP A 557 -9.30 3.13 22.83
C ASP A 557 -8.19 4.18 22.89
N CYS A 558 -8.04 5.03 21.86
CA CYS A 558 -7.07 6.13 21.87
C CYS A 558 -7.55 7.26 22.80
N MET A 559 -8.81 7.68 22.67
CA MET A 559 -9.35 8.78 23.50
C MET A 559 -9.48 8.38 24.97
N ASN A 560 -9.82 7.13 25.27
CA ASN A 560 -9.94 6.64 26.66
C ASN A 560 -8.61 6.54 27.43
N GLN A 561 -7.45 6.73 26.79
CA GLN A 561 -6.13 6.77 27.46
C GLN A 561 -5.45 8.14 27.46
N ILE A 562 -6.15 9.18 26.99
CA ILE A 562 -5.66 10.56 27.03
C ILE A 562 -5.32 11.03 28.46
N GLU A 563 -6.10 10.59 29.46
CA GLU A 563 -6.03 11.04 30.86
C GLU A 563 -4.76 10.59 31.61
N GLN A 564 -4.07 9.55 31.12
CA GLN A 564 -2.83 9.05 31.70
C GLN A 564 -1.74 9.03 30.63
N PRO A 565 -1.10 10.19 30.33
CA PRO A 565 -0.27 10.37 29.14
C PRO A 565 1.12 9.74 29.28
N GLU A 566 1.19 8.41 29.27
CA GLU A 566 2.43 7.73 28.88
C GLU A 566 2.66 7.97 27.37
N VAL A 567 3.45 9.01 27.08
CA VAL A 567 3.73 9.53 25.73
C VAL A 567 4.16 8.43 24.74
N LEU A 568 4.89 7.41 25.22
CA LEU A 568 5.31 6.27 24.42
C LEU A 568 4.11 5.41 23.97
N GLY A 569 3.24 5.03 24.91
CA GLY A 569 2.05 4.22 24.65
C GLY A 569 1.01 4.94 23.80
N LEU A 570 0.81 6.25 24.03
CA LEU A 570 -0.10 7.07 23.23
C LEU A 570 0.39 7.20 21.77
N MET A 571 1.71 7.30 21.53
CA MET A 571 2.28 7.25 20.18
C MET A 571 2.18 5.87 19.52
N GLU A 572 2.29 4.77 20.27
CA GLU A 572 2.06 3.44 19.71
C GLU A 572 0.60 3.25 19.29
N LYS A 573 -0.35 3.70 20.14
CA LYS A 573 -1.78 3.72 19.78
C LYS A 573 -2.08 4.62 18.57
N GLN A 574 -1.48 5.80 18.49
CA GLN A 574 -1.59 6.67 17.30
C GLN A 574 -1.10 5.95 16.03
N ARG A 575 0.02 5.24 16.11
CA ARG A 575 0.59 4.46 15.00
C ARG A 575 -0.33 3.30 14.60
N LYS A 576 -0.96 2.62 15.57
CA LYS A 576 -1.97 1.55 15.37
C LYS A 576 -3.24 2.09 14.70
N LEU A 577 -3.76 3.23 15.15
CA LEU A 577 -4.89 3.91 14.51
C LEU A 577 -4.55 4.25 13.05
N LYS A 578 -3.38 4.83 12.79
CA LYS A 578 -2.93 5.22 11.45
C LYS A 578 -2.70 4.01 10.52
N SER A 579 -2.26 2.86 11.02
CA SER A 579 -2.19 1.62 10.21
C SER A 579 -3.57 1.04 9.90
N HIS A 580 -4.51 1.03 10.87
CA HIS A 580 -5.88 0.58 10.63
C HIS A 580 -6.65 1.46 9.63
N ILE A 581 -6.39 2.77 9.60
CA ILE A 581 -6.93 3.70 8.58
C ILE A 581 -6.38 3.39 7.18
N LEU A 582 -5.08 3.06 7.05
CA LEU A 582 -4.49 2.67 5.77
C LEU A 582 -5.06 1.34 5.26
N ASP A 583 -5.31 0.36 6.14
CA ASP A 583 -5.99 -0.88 5.76
C ASP A 583 -7.48 -0.66 5.44
N LEU A 584 -8.15 0.30 6.08
CA LEU A 584 -9.51 0.73 5.72
C LEU A 584 -9.55 1.32 4.31
N GLN A 585 -8.62 2.24 4.00
CA GLN A 585 -8.48 2.83 2.66
C GLN A 585 -8.26 1.74 1.60
N LYS A 586 -7.37 0.77 1.87
CA LYS A 586 -7.08 -0.35 0.98
C LYS A 586 -8.29 -1.27 0.76
N LYS A 587 -8.99 -1.66 1.82
CA LYS A 587 -10.19 -2.51 1.74
C LYS A 587 -11.36 -1.79 1.04
N SER A 588 -11.55 -0.50 1.34
CA SER A 588 -12.54 0.36 0.69
C SER A 588 -12.27 0.57 -0.80
N HIS A 589 -11.00 0.67 -1.22
CA HIS A 589 -10.67 0.74 -2.64
C HIS A 589 -10.95 -0.61 -3.35
N ASN A 590 -10.63 -1.73 -2.71
CA ASN A 590 -10.98 -3.06 -3.25
C ASN A 590 -12.51 -3.26 -3.39
N ALA A 591 -13.30 -2.65 -2.50
CA ALA A 591 -14.77 -2.66 -2.56
C ALA A 591 -15.34 -1.70 -3.62
N GLU A 592 -14.69 -0.58 -3.90
CA GLU A 592 -15.08 0.35 -4.99
C GLU A 592 -14.88 -0.24 -6.39
N VAL A 593 -13.95 -1.19 -6.55
CA VAL A 593 -13.67 -1.84 -7.84
C VAL A 593 -14.46 -3.15 -8.00
N GLU A 594 -15.06 -3.67 -6.92
CA GLU A 594 -15.85 -4.92 -6.92
C GLU A 594 -17.15 -4.79 -7.74
N PRO A 595 -17.47 -5.71 -8.65
CA PRO A 595 -18.62 -5.54 -9.55
C PRO A 595 -19.95 -5.86 -8.86
N ASP A 596 -20.88 -4.93 -8.92
CA ASP A 596 -22.21 -4.99 -8.29
C ASP A 596 -23.23 -5.87 -9.05
N PHE A 597 -22.85 -7.10 -9.39
CA PHE A 597 -23.70 -8.03 -10.17
C PHE A 597 -25.00 -8.47 -9.47
N TRP A 598 -24.95 -8.65 -8.14
CA TRP A 598 -26.02 -9.27 -7.34
C TRP A 598 -26.29 -8.53 -6.02
N PHE A 599 -25.69 -7.36 -5.81
CA PHE A 599 -25.68 -6.68 -4.52
C PHE A 599 -25.81 -5.16 -4.69
N LEU A 600 -26.30 -4.49 -3.64
CA LEU A 600 -26.31 -3.02 -3.56
C LEU A 600 -24.89 -2.43 -3.75
N PRO A 601 -24.78 -1.28 -4.45
CA PRO A 601 -23.50 -0.66 -4.76
C PRO A 601 -22.77 -0.16 -3.52
N PHE A 602 -21.45 -0.33 -3.49
CA PHE A 602 -20.63 0.12 -2.37
C PHE A 602 -20.53 1.66 -2.35
N ASN A 603 -21.00 2.30 -1.28
CA ASN A 603 -21.00 3.77 -1.11
C ASN A 603 -19.58 4.31 -0.83
N ALA A 604 -18.72 4.28 -1.86
CA ALA A 604 -17.33 4.71 -1.80
C ALA A 604 -17.17 6.19 -1.44
N THR A 605 -18.14 7.05 -1.77
CA THR A 605 -18.13 8.48 -1.40
C THR A 605 -18.26 8.68 0.10
N CYS A 606 -19.18 7.97 0.77
CA CYS A 606 -19.32 8.03 2.23
C CYS A 606 -18.08 7.47 2.94
N TYR A 607 -17.53 6.34 2.48
CA TYR A 607 -16.28 5.80 3.03
C TYR A 607 -15.09 6.74 2.83
N LYS A 608 -15.01 7.49 1.72
CA LYS A 608 -13.97 8.50 1.47
C LYS A 608 -14.10 9.73 2.38
N LYS A 609 -15.32 10.23 2.63
CA LYS A 609 -15.58 11.28 3.65
C LYS A 609 -15.04 10.83 5.02
N LEU A 610 -15.41 9.61 5.42
CA LEU A 610 -15.11 9.04 6.73
C LEU A 610 -13.61 8.76 6.92
N GLN A 611 -12.92 8.23 5.90
CA GLN A 611 -11.46 8.08 5.86
C GLN A 611 -10.73 9.43 5.92
N GLY A 612 -11.26 10.47 5.28
CA GLY A 612 -10.71 11.83 5.33
C GLY A 612 -10.69 12.37 6.77
N SER A 613 -11.84 12.28 7.46
CA SER A 613 -11.99 12.75 8.85
C SER A 613 -11.16 11.91 9.83
N LEU A 614 -11.19 10.58 9.71
CA LEU A 614 -10.33 9.68 10.49
C LEU A 614 -8.84 9.98 10.29
N SER A 615 -8.40 10.23 9.06
CA SER A 615 -7.00 10.57 8.79
C SER A 615 -6.60 11.92 9.37
N LYS A 616 -7.49 12.92 9.40
CA LYS A 616 -7.21 14.20 10.06
C LYS A 616 -7.11 14.00 11.57
N ILE A 617 -8.04 13.28 12.20
CA ILE A 617 -7.98 13.00 13.64
C ILE A 617 -6.69 12.26 14.02
N ALA A 618 -6.28 11.26 13.24
CA ALA A 618 -5.02 10.54 13.50
C ALA A 618 -3.77 11.42 13.39
N ASP A 619 -3.79 12.47 12.57
CA ASP A 619 -2.69 13.44 12.47
C ASP A 619 -2.80 14.53 13.56
N LEU A 620 -3.98 15.08 13.83
CA LEU A 620 -4.25 16.00 14.93
C LEU A 620 -3.88 15.40 16.30
N PHE A 621 -4.13 14.10 16.51
CA PHE A 621 -3.74 13.37 17.71
C PHE A 621 -2.21 13.25 17.86
N TYR A 622 -1.46 13.16 16.75
CA TYR A 622 0.01 13.23 16.77
C TYR A 622 0.50 14.63 17.17
N PHE A 623 -0.09 15.69 16.62
CA PHE A 623 0.23 17.06 17.03
C PHE A 623 -0.18 17.36 18.48
N MET A 624 -1.28 16.78 18.96
CA MET A 624 -1.71 16.89 20.35
C MET A 624 -0.64 16.30 21.29
N ILE A 625 -0.16 15.08 21.01
CA ILE A 625 0.95 14.45 21.75
C ILE A 625 2.22 15.32 21.68
N TYR A 626 2.56 15.85 20.50
CA TYR A 626 3.75 16.69 20.34
C TYR A 626 3.68 17.99 21.16
N ASN A 627 2.58 18.72 21.11
CA ASN A 627 2.44 19.98 21.87
C ASN A 627 2.41 19.70 23.39
N ILE A 628 1.73 18.64 23.85
CA ILE A 628 1.78 18.20 25.26
C ILE A 628 3.22 17.85 25.68
N ASN A 629 3.98 17.17 24.83
CA ASN A 629 5.39 16.84 25.12
C ASN A 629 6.31 18.07 25.09
N SER A 630 6.18 18.99 24.13
CA SER A 630 6.96 20.26 24.13
C SER A 630 6.68 21.03 25.41
N MET A 631 5.40 21.23 25.74
CA MET A 631 5.00 21.89 26.99
C MET A 631 5.58 21.17 28.21
N SER A 632 5.49 19.84 28.31
CA SER A 632 6.06 19.08 29.45
C SER A 632 7.58 19.22 29.61
N GLN A 633 8.31 19.48 28.51
CA GLN A 633 9.74 19.79 28.53
C GLN A 633 10.00 21.27 28.88
N ASP A 634 9.30 22.18 28.21
CA ASP A 634 9.37 23.64 28.43
C ASP A 634 8.94 24.03 29.87
N PHE A 635 8.04 23.25 30.51
CA PHE A 635 7.57 23.45 31.90
C PHE A 635 8.56 23.00 32.99
N GLN A 636 9.66 22.32 32.67
CA GLN A 636 10.63 21.90 33.70
C GLN A 636 11.40 23.07 34.32
N SER A 637 11.37 24.25 33.69
CA SER A 637 11.92 25.51 34.20
C SER A 637 10.89 26.46 34.85
N CYS A 638 9.62 26.07 34.97
CA CYS A 638 8.52 26.94 35.42
C CYS A 638 8.09 26.67 36.87
N GLY A 639 7.50 27.69 37.52
CA GLY A 639 7.01 27.63 38.91
C GLY A 639 5.91 26.57 39.15
N VAL A 640 5.89 26.01 40.37
CA VAL A 640 5.12 24.81 40.72
C VAL A 640 3.60 24.98 40.62
N ASP A 641 3.06 26.15 40.97
CA ASP A 641 1.60 26.31 41.10
C ASP A 641 0.92 26.67 39.77
N ASN A 642 1.53 27.53 38.94
CA ASN A 642 1.09 27.78 37.56
C ASN A 642 0.99 26.47 36.74
N ARG A 643 1.91 25.53 37.00
CA ARG A 643 1.92 24.20 36.36
C ARG A 643 0.69 23.35 36.73
N LYS A 644 0.14 23.46 37.95
CA LYS A 644 -1.04 22.70 38.37
C LYS A 644 -2.32 23.22 37.70
N GLU A 645 -2.59 24.52 37.82
CA GLU A 645 -3.78 25.16 37.24
C GLU A 645 -3.89 24.91 35.73
N LEU A 646 -2.77 24.91 35.01
CA LEU A 646 -2.76 24.63 33.57
C LEU A 646 -2.90 23.13 33.27
N GLN A 647 -2.27 22.24 34.04
CA GLN A 647 -2.46 20.80 33.85
C GLN A 647 -3.92 20.41 34.08
N GLU A 648 -4.58 20.99 35.08
CA GLU A 648 -6.03 20.86 35.29
C GLU A 648 -6.83 21.42 34.10
N CYS A 649 -6.52 22.64 33.63
CA CYS A 649 -7.19 23.21 32.46
C CYS A 649 -7.02 22.38 31.17
N ILE A 650 -5.89 21.69 31.01
CA ILE A 650 -5.64 20.77 29.90
C ILE A 650 -6.44 19.48 30.10
N ASN A 651 -6.41 18.90 31.31
CA ASN A 651 -7.14 17.68 31.64
C ASN A 651 -8.66 17.85 31.44
N ASP A 652 -9.24 18.97 31.87
CA ASP A 652 -10.68 19.27 31.76
C ASP A 652 -11.17 19.26 30.30
N GLU A 653 -10.40 19.81 29.36
CA GLU A 653 -10.75 19.80 27.93
C GLU A 653 -10.48 18.43 27.27
N LEU A 654 -9.48 17.71 27.76
CA LEU A 654 -9.18 16.34 27.32
C LEU A 654 -10.26 15.35 27.78
N GLU A 655 -10.83 15.54 28.98
CA GLU A 655 -12.01 14.82 29.46
C GLU A 655 -13.25 15.18 28.63
N HIS A 656 -13.51 16.46 28.38
CA HIS A 656 -14.61 16.91 27.51
C HIS A 656 -14.52 16.36 26.08
N LEU A 657 -13.30 16.27 25.52
CA LEU A 657 -13.01 15.61 24.24
C LEU A 657 -13.31 14.10 24.28
N LYS A 658 -12.94 13.41 25.37
CA LYS A 658 -13.24 11.99 25.61
C LYS A 658 -14.74 11.76 25.75
N GLU A 659 -15.46 12.55 26.55
CA GLU A 659 -16.93 12.50 26.67
C GLU A 659 -17.62 12.71 25.31
N THR A 660 -17.20 13.73 24.55
CA THR A 660 -17.79 14.06 23.24
C THR A 660 -17.48 13.00 22.19
N THR A 661 -16.31 12.36 22.25
CA THR A 661 -15.99 11.21 21.39
C THR A 661 -16.86 10.01 21.76
N ASN A 662 -16.88 9.61 23.04
CA ASN A 662 -17.62 8.44 23.49
C ASN A 662 -19.13 8.57 23.21
N SER A 663 -19.76 9.72 23.52
CA SER A 663 -21.17 10.02 23.19
C SER A 663 -21.47 10.17 21.69
N SER A 664 -20.45 10.23 20.84
CA SER A 664 -20.60 10.21 19.39
C SER A 664 -20.37 8.82 18.79
N LEU A 665 -19.51 8.00 19.41
CA LEU A 665 -19.25 6.62 18.99
C LEU A 665 -20.28 5.61 19.53
N THR A 666 -20.89 5.83 20.71
CA THR A 666 -21.98 4.97 21.24
C THR A 666 -23.24 4.98 20.37
N PHE A 667 -23.31 5.82 19.33
CA PHE A 667 -24.31 5.70 18.26
C PHE A 667 -24.16 4.41 17.43
N LEU A 668 -22.96 3.81 17.39
CA LEU A 668 -22.73 2.45 16.87
C LEU A 668 -23.42 1.42 17.77
N ASP A 669 -22.98 1.39 19.03
CA ASP A 669 -23.39 0.45 20.07
C ASP A 669 -24.93 0.36 20.20
N ASN A 670 -25.64 1.47 19.98
CA ASN A 670 -27.09 1.59 20.14
C ASN A 670 -27.93 1.31 18.87
N LYS A 671 -27.35 0.97 17.71
CA LYS A 671 -28.10 0.59 16.49
C LYS A 671 -27.96 -0.92 16.18
N PRO A 672 -28.88 -1.79 16.64
CA PRO A 672 -28.78 -3.24 16.40
C PRO A 672 -28.93 -3.66 14.93
N SER A 673 -29.39 -2.77 14.04
CA SER A 673 -29.35 -3.00 12.59
C SER A 673 -27.91 -3.00 12.04
N LEU A 674 -27.01 -2.17 12.57
CA LEU A 674 -25.59 -2.22 12.24
C LEU A 674 -24.95 -3.50 12.80
N ILE A 675 -25.25 -3.84 14.07
CA ILE A 675 -24.72 -5.06 14.71
C ILE A 675 -25.11 -6.32 13.92
N LYS A 676 -26.32 -6.39 13.36
CA LYS A 676 -26.73 -7.51 12.48
C LYS A 676 -25.96 -7.63 11.15
N LEU A 677 -25.18 -6.62 10.74
CA LEU A 677 -24.24 -6.75 9.61
C LEU A 677 -22.84 -7.25 10.04
N PHE A 678 -22.58 -7.39 11.33
CA PHE A 678 -21.31 -7.80 11.91
C PHE A 678 -21.46 -9.14 12.65
N PRO A 679 -21.34 -10.29 11.98
CA PRO A 679 -21.21 -11.56 12.68
C PRO A 679 -19.86 -11.63 13.40
N ASP A 680 -19.87 -11.93 14.69
CA ASP A 680 -18.66 -12.32 15.42
C ASP A 680 -18.12 -13.64 14.83
N ASP A 681 -16.83 -13.67 14.46
CA ASP A 681 -16.15 -14.85 13.89
C ASP A 681 -15.98 -16.02 14.93
N ASP A 682 -16.54 -15.88 16.14
CA ASP A 682 -16.41 -16.82 17.28
C ASP A 682 -17.69 -17.66 17.59
N GLN A 683 -18.80 -17.51 16.85
CA GLN A 683 -20.00 -18.37 17.02
C GLN A 683 -20.36 -19.25 15.79
N GLU A 684 -19.40 -19.59 14.93
CA GLU A 684 -19.62 -20.35 13.67
C GLU A 684 -20.08 -21.82 13.83
N GLU A 685 -20.35 -22.35 15.05
CA GLU A 685 -20.58 -23.80 15.28
C GLU A 685 -22.05 -24.25 15.39
N LYS A 686 -23.06 -23.34 15.48
CA LYS A 686 -24.49 -23.74 15.54
C LYS A 686 -25.48 -22.85 14.77
N ARG A 687 -25.38 -22.85 13.44
CA ARG A 687 -26.58 -22.80 12.56
C ARG A 687 -26.27 -23.22 11.12
N THR A 688 -26.64 -24.45 10.76
CA THR A 688 -26.97 -24.83 9.38
C THR A 688 -28.41 -24.41 9.08
N ASN A 689 -28.73 -24.21 7.80
CA ASN A 689 -30.06 -23.86 7.26
C ASN A 689 -30.55 -22.43 7.60
N ASP A 690 -31.19 -21.67 6.70
CA ASP A 690 -31.52 -21.93 5.28
C ASP A 690 -31.32 -20.68 4.40
N LEU A 691 -31.33 -20.89 3.08
CA LEU A 691 -31.32 -19.85 2.06
C LEU A 691 -32.76 -19.48 1.70
N GLU A 692 -33.10 -18.18 1.68
CA GLU A 692 -34.43 -17.63 1.37
C GLU A 692 -35.61 -18.15 2.20
N GLU A 693 -35.91 -17.52 3.35
CA GLU A 693 -37.32 -17.37 3.76
C GLU A 693 -37.61 -15.98 4.36
N GLY A 694 -38.60 -15.28 3.80
CA GLY A 694 -39.01 -13.96 4.25
C GLY A 694 -40.22 -14.00 5.20
N LYS A 695 -39.98 -14.01 6.51
CA LYS A 695 -41.01 -13.82 7.56
C LYS A 695 -40.48 -12.93 8.69
N LEU A 696 -41.21 -11.86 9.01
CA LEU A 696 -40.93 -11.00 10.17
C LEU A 696 -41.49 -11.64 11.45
N PRO A 697 -40.70 -11.80 12.53
CA PRO A 697 -41.23 -12.01 13.86
C PRO A 697 -41.72 -10.66 14.44
N THR A 698 -43.01 -10.59 14.78
CA THR A 698 -43.62 -9.40 15.39
C THR A 698 -43.54 -9.45 16.92
N TYR A 699 -43.62 -8.27 17.56
CA TYR A 699 -43.74 -8.00 19.01
C TYR A 699 -42.45 -8.09 19.86
N PRO A 700 -42.41 -7.40 21.02
CA PRO A 700 -43.25 -6.29 21.49
C PRO A 700 -42.50 -4.93 21.57
N LYS A 701 -43.23 -3.83 21.71
CA LYS A 701 -42.63 -2.50 22.00
C LYS A 701 -42.21 -2.41 23.48
N SER A 702 -40.92 -2.27 23.76
CA SER A 702 -40.41 -1.80 25.06
C SER A 702 -39.97 -0.34 24.97
N SER A 703 -40.91 0.58 25.19
CA SER A 703 -40.66 2.02 25.13
C SER A 703 -39.99 2.54 26.40
N ASN A 704 -38.64 2.52 26.44
CA ASN A 704 -37.85 3.31 27.37
C ASN A 704 -37.03 4.35 26.60
N LEU A 705 -37.72 5.40 26.13
CA LEU A 705 -37.07 6.59 25.58
C LEU A 705 -36.52 7.43 26.74
N THR A 706 -35.35 7.05 27.26
CA THR A 706 -34.59 7.90 28.18
C THR A 706 -34.09 9.10 27.39
N LYS A 707 -34.88 10.20 27.39
CA LYS A 707 -34.46 11.50 26.86
C LYS A 707 -33.32 12.04 27.71
N HIS A 708 -32.09 11.64 27.40
CA HIS A 708 -30.93 12.41 27.82
C HIS A 708 -31.01 13.75 27.10
N ASN A 709 -31.18 14.84 27.86
CA ASN A 709 -31.34 16.16 27.26
C ASN A 709 -30.07 16.56 26.50
N ASP A 710 -30.20 16.89 25.21
CA ASP A 710 -29.18 17.58 24.38
C ASP A 710 -29.00 19.06 24.84
N SER A 711 -29.05 19.32 26.16
CA SER A 711 -29.07 20.66 26.77
C SER A 711 -28.08 20.84 27.92
N LYS A 712 -27.09 19.95 28.08
CA LYS A 712 -25.77 20.39 28.54
C LYS A 712 -25.19 21.21 27.37
N GLY A 713 -25.40 22.52 27.40
CA GLY A 713 -24.96 23.42 26.33
C GLY A 713 -23.46 23.29 26.05
N GLU A 714 -23.05 23.51 24.80
CA GLU A 714 -21.66 23.34 24.38
C GLU A 714 -20.72 24.12 25.31
N ARG A 715 -19.89 23.41 26.09
CA ARG A 715 -18.79 24.01 26.85
C ARG A 715 -17.70 24.36 25.83
N GLY A 716 -17.95 25.44 25.11
CA GLY A 716 -17.29 25.73 23.85
C GLY A 716 -15.83 26.15 24.01
N LEU A 717 -15.13 26.17 22.87
CA LEU A 717 -13.77 26.66 22.71
C LEU A 717 -13.52 28.04 23.37
N SER A 718 -14.56 28.87 23.51
CA SER A 718 -14.52 30.12 24.29
C SER A 718 -14.08 29.93 25.74
N PHE A 719 -14.52 28.86 26.43
CA PHE A 719 -14.16 28.58 27.82
C PHE A 719 -12.68 28.23 27.96
N PHE A 720 -12.15 27.34 27.10
CA PHE A 720 -10.72 27.07 27.02
C PHE A 720 -9.92 28.34 26.71
N LEU A 721 -10.36 29.17 25.77
CA LEU A 721 -9.66 30.41 25.41
C LEU A 721 -9.67 31.44 26.54
N GLU A 722 -10.76 31.57 27.29
CA GLU A 722 -10.83 32.45 28.45
C GLU A 722 -9.93 31.97 29.60
N ARG A 723 -9.90 30.65 29.88
CA ARG A 723 -9.07 30.08 30.96
C ARG A 723 -7.59 30.02 30.59
N SER A 724 -7.25 29.63 29.37
CA SER A 724 -5.86 29.68 28.87
C SER A 724 -5.34 31.11 28.81
N LYS A 725 -6.18 32.10 28.44
CA LYS A 725 -5.80 33.52 28.53
C LYS A 725 -5.47 33.92 29.98
N LYS A 726 -6.34 33.61 30.96
CA LYS A 726 -6.08 33.92 32.39
C LYS A 726 -4.77 33.31 32.92
N VAL A 727 -4.37 32.14 32.42
CA VAL A 727 -3.08 31.53 32.76
C VAL A 727 -1.92 32.19 32.00
N ILE A 728 -2.09 32.55 30.73
CA ILE A 728 -1.09 33.27 29.95
C ILE A 728 -0.84 34.68 30.49
N ASP A 729 -1.88 35.41 30.91
CA ASP A 729 -1.74 36.73 31.56
C ASP A 729 -0.85 36.63 32.82
N ARG A 730 -0.94 35.53 33.58
CA ARG A 730 -0.03 35.23 34.72
C ARG A 730 1.39 34.87 34.27
N ILE A 731 1.55 34.09 33.21
CA ILE A 731 2.87 33.69 32.66
C ILE A 731 3.60 34.90 32.05
N LEU A 732 2.89 35.81 31.39
CA LEU A 732 3.45 37.08 30.92
C LEU A 732 4.00 37.91 32.08
N SER A 733 3.31 37.93 33.23
CA SER A 733 3.78 38.58 34.47
C SER A 733 4.89 37.83 35.24
N SER A 734 5.28 36.61 34.82
CA SER A 734 6.39 35.87 35.47
C SER A 734 7.76 36.49 35.14
N GLN A 735 8.79 36.19 35.93
CA GLN A 735 10.16 36.68 35.70
C GLN A 735 10.98 35.82 34.72
N GLU A 736 10.32 34.94 33.95
CA GLU A 736 10.96 34.00 33.00
C GLU A 736 11.41 34.68 31.70
N LYS A 737 12.35 34.05 30.98
CA LYS A 737 12.85 34.53 29.68
C LYS A 737 11.73 34.60 28.64
N GLU A 738 11.61 35.71 27.92
CA GLU A 738 10.57 35.91 26.90
C GLU A 738 10.51 34.80 25.85
N GLU A 739 11.68 34.33 25.41
CA GLU A 739 11.82 33.28 24.41
C GLU A 739 11.17 31.94 24.86
N GLN A 740 11.11 31.68 26.17
CA GLN A 740 10.41 30.52 26.73
C GLN A 740 8.90 30.77 26.81
N LYS A 741 8.47 31.98 27.21
CA LYS A 741 7.05 32.38 27.23
C LYS A 741 6.41 32.24 25.84
N GLY A 742 7.08 32.73 24.79
CA GLY A 742 6.60 32.62 23.41
C GLY A 742 6.46 31.17 22.93
N LYS A 743 7.45 30.30 23.21
CA LYS A 743 7.40 28.86 22.90
C LYS A 743 6.23 28.15 23.58
N LEU A 744 5.91 28.55 24.80
CA LEU A 744 4.81 28.01 25.59
C LEU A 744 3.44 28.43 25.05
N ILE A 745 3.25 29.72 24.77
CA ILE A 745 2.01 30.30 24.23
C ILE A 745 1.64 29.66 22.88
N VAL A 746 2.61 29.52 21.97
CA VAL A 746 2.42 28.83 20.67
C VAL A 746 1.94 27.39 20.87
N SER A 747 2.55 26.66 21.81
CA SER A 747 2.23 25.25 22.07
C SER A 747 0.83 25.06 22.68
N LEU A 748 0.41 25.97 23.56
CA LEU A 748 -0.91 25.93 24.20
C LEU A 748 -2.05 26.28 23.23
N TYR A 749 -1.89 27.30 22.37
CA TYR A 749 -2.90 27.60 21.35
C TYR A 749 -2.91 26.59 20.20
N ALA A 750 -1.76 25.99 19.86
CA ALA A 750 -1.71 24.83 18.97
C ALA A 750 -2.48 23.63 19.53
N LEU A 751 -2.40 23.36 20.84
CA LEU A 751 -3.21 22.32 21.49
C LEU A 751 -4.72 22.63 21.42
N GLY A 752 -5.13 23.87 21.71
CA GLY A 752 -6.53 24.31 21.58
C GLY A 752 -7.08 24.17 20.15
N PHE A 753 -6.25 24.45 19.15
CA PHE A 753 -6.58 24.18 17.74
C PHE A 753 -6.76 22.69 17.46
N CYS A 754 -5.88 21.81 17.99
CA CYS A 754 -6.01 20.36 17.81
C CYS A 754 -7.32 19.82 18.40
N ILE A 755 -7.65 20.19 19.65
CA ILE A 755 -8.87 19.74 20.34
C ILE A 755 -10.12 20.19 19.59
N SER A 756 -10.23 21.49 19.26
CA SER A 756 -11.39 22.02 18.54
C SER A 756 -11.55 21.45 17.11
N SER A 757 -10.44 21.23 16.40
CA SER A 757 -10.46 20.59 15.09
C SER A 757 -10.85 19.11 15.19
N MET A 758 -10.40 18.38 16.21
CA MET A 758 -10.84 17.00 16.45
C MET A 758 -12.33 16.92 16.77
N LEU A 759 -12.86 17.81 17.62
CA LEU A 759 -14.29 17.89 17.92
C LEU A 759 -15.14 18.13 16.67
N LYS A 760 -14.66 18.95 15.72
CA LYS A 760 -15.29 19.16 14.41
C LYS A 760 -15.31 17.87 13.57
N GLU A 761 -14.16 17.22 13.39
CA GLU A 761 -14.09 16.00 12.59
C GLU A 761 -14.85 14.81 13.24
N ILE A 762 -15.02 14.79 14.57
CA ILE A 762 -15.89 13.84 15.28
C ILE A 762 -17.37 14.10 14.95
N LYS A 763 -17.80 15.37 14.88
CA LYS A 763 -19.15 15.74 14.40
C LYS A 763 -19.34 15.32 12.93
N ASP A 764 -18.35 15.52 12.07
CA ASP A 764 -18.40 15.11 10.66
C ASP A 764 -18.45 13.57 10.51
N ILE A 765 -17.69 12.82 11.32
CA ILE A 765 -17.79 11.36 11.44
C ILE A 765 -19.21 10.93 11.84
N LYS A 766 -19.80 11.55 12.88
CA LYS A 766 -21.16 11.26 13.35
C LYS A 766 -22.20 11.51 12.26
N MET A 767 -22.02 12.53 11.41
CA MET A 767 -22.90 12.83 10.29
C MET A 767 -22.71 11.87 9.10
N ALA A 768 -21.47 11.55 8.72
CA ALA A 768 -21.20 10.55 7.68
C ALA A 768 -21.69 9.14 8.09
N MET A 769 -21.62 8.78 9.37
CA MET A 769 -22.17 7.51 9.88
C MET A 769 -23.70 7.51 9.91
N LYS A 770 -24.35 8.66 10.16
CA LYS A 770 -25.80 8.80 9.94
C LYS A 770 -26.14 8.57 8.46
N GLU A 771 -25.46 9.25 7.54
CA GLU A 771 -25.62 9.10 6.08
C GLU A 771 -25.48 7.62 5.66
N LEU A 772 -24.40 6.95 6.06
CA LEU A 772 -24.19 5.53 5.80
C LEU A 772 -25.35 4.66 6.33
N SER A 773 -25.82 4.93 7.55
CA SER A 773 -26.90 4.16 8.17
C SER A 773 -28.31 4.38 7.57
N HIS A 774 -28.47 5.33 6.64
CA HIS A 774 -29.68 5.48 5.81
C HIS A 774 -29.50 4.81 4.43
N TRP A 775 -28.28 4.76 3.90
CA TRP A 775 -27.96 4.02 2.66
C TRP A 775 -27.90 2.50 2.84
N GLU A 776 -27.64 2.03 4.06
CA GLU A 776 -27.58 0.60 4.39
C GLU A 776 -28.84 0.05 5.08
N SER A 777 -29.87 0.89 5.26
CA SER A 777 -31.23 0.44 5.61
C SER A 777 -32.06 0.24 4.33
N PRO A 778 -32.65 -0.95 4.10
CA PRO A 778 -33.62 -1.16 3.02
C PRO A 778 -34.98 -0.51 3.31
#